data_AF-A0AAD5SIL2-F1
#
_entry.id   AF-A0AAD5SIL2-F1
#
_cell.length_a   1.000
_cell.length_b   1.000
_cell.length_c   1.000
_cell.angle_alpha   90.00
_cell.angle_beta   90.00
_cell.angle_gamma   90.00
#
_symmetry.space_group_name_H-M   'P 1'
#
loop_
_entity.id
_entity.type
_entity.pdbx_description
1 polymer ?
#
loop_
_entity_poly.entity_id
_entity_poly.type
_entity_poly.pdbx_seq_one_letter_code
_entity_poly.pdbx_strand_id
1 'polypeptide(L)'
;MPSGRASTLYHLAVSILLSILLTTSSAHSLHPRQAITEVPLEQPDIAGFDFHKTLHSSAKYNIQLHWTVQAPSSPINTGARDQLRAPPNTYLLHVALQLEGLAAPTADTRPWVALGIGQSMLDTEFVICRQAEGAITGNSTAGKVTIEERFAPKKYAPPIMNTANRLITPLRGIRLPTSLLCEFTREANHTSDNHVTINPKVYTPILWAYGGLMPSPSRPAQFFSYHGPGSRGANETIFLTGTVISAQTKSFQKKVIHGAGMMASWLFLFPFGVFYARYFRSKPGWMYVHACTQVLGLMTIFMVLGVIASDNITPNKSIHPAAGLLLVSLILIQVLFGIASLVGLWNEGVARLRGWIKMFHNNVGFMLMLVAGVTAGLGVETLYPFSQGGVRMMWYPYIVLVIFWPIVFITAEVYYRKSVVRKEPRRGVRPMMPGKKIDGGSTGGGLDRGGSLSGARNRKEGMQMTELPIHAERKVHMKMYTWETLDEAVSGGEMLVVGNGHYIYDISKWITSHPGGQLILHAVNGTDITNDYFHEAGFDADDFAPRAPIPANISNRNGGKLPRQATVSSRASTTMSARVSVYGAVAALAEEKSNSLIDEKEWKLLLKSRRTHVHTRLAIQRLSHLLVGELVRDSNQPRLGDDDTESPASTPSSSSTLVPPGHRFDVHEYRRYALIDKEQVTAPSSANPHQHPVYRFKFCLLYPYDRRESEPPKFLPGQCVEIQARIKEQMVSRFYTVLSDGGTTTTFELLVKVYPEGVMGQFLAKQKPGDKQIKIRGPFGTPLVPIPRGVSMAGPNGPGRRGVGTIYFFAGGSGVTPFLQLVKNLLLPVMEPLIITTDYHPSQPDELPLVHGDRLVATHHYHDGWAIGHNLRTQQQGAFPLSCTLPPSGPHTNLVLINSVHTMEDIFGTNILEGAMLAYPGNIEVHHFVANGYRTGAAVREGVSGCVYEGRVKTGDVMQIVGRRWWRGSEEGGADQKIIVCGPGRFEGDMMDALGECGVELDLVEVLPPDRFV
;
A
#
# COMPACT_ATOMS: atom_id res chain seq x y z
N MET A 1 -1.02 -14.40 -1.43
CA MET A 1 0.18 -15.25 -1.17
C MET A 1 1.43 -14.39 -1.29
N PRO A 2 2.34 -14.42 -0.30
CA PRO A 2 3.76 -14.52 -0.61
C PRO A 2 4.50 -15.32 0.50
N SER A 3 4.47 -16.65 0.47
CA SER A 3 5.21 -17.50 1.41
C SER A 3 6.52 -18.06 0.84
N GLY A 4 6.77 -17.90 -0.47
CA GLY A 4 7.92 -18.51 -1.14
C GLY A 4 9.24 -17.75 -1.02
N ARG A 5 9.22 -16.41 -0.91
CA ARG A 5 10.46 -15.59 -0.92
C ARG A 5 11.09 -15.36 0.46
N ALA A 6 10.33 -15.54 1.54
CA ALA A 6 10.85 -15.41 2.90
C ALA A 6 11.70 -16.62 3.33
N SER A 7 11.38 -17.82 2.82
CA SER A 7 12.13 -19.05 3.09
C SER A 7 13.56 -18.96 2.55
N THR A 8 13.74 -18.49 1.32
CA THR A 8 15.05 -18.42 0.67
C THR A 8 15.97 -17.37 1.31
N LEU A 9 15.43 -16.22 1.72
CA LEU A 9 16.18 -15.20 2.46
C LEU A 9 16.50 -15.62 3.90
N TYR A 10 15.60 -16.37 4.55
CA TYR A 10 15.85 -16.93 5.88
C TYR A 10 16.95 -18.00 5.83
N HIS A 11 16.93 -18.90 4.85
CA HIS A 11 18.00 -19.87 4.65
C HIS A 11 19.33 -19.23 4.25
N LEU A 12 19.32 -18.19 3.41
CA LEU A 12 20.54 -17.45 3.08
C LEU A 12 21.10 -16.70 4.29
N ALA A 13 20.24 -16.05 5.08
CA ALA A 13 20.65 -15.34 6.29
C ALA A 13 21.15 -16.31 7.38
N VAL A 14 20.51 -17.46 7.57
CA VAL A 14 20.96 -18.51 8.50
C VAL A 14 22.25 -19.15 7.99
N SER A 15 22.42 -19.39 6.68
CA SER A 15 23.69 -19.89 6.12
C SER A 15 24.82 -18.87 6.22
N ILE A 16 24.54 -17.57 6.07
CA ILE A 16 25.53 -16.50 6.31
C ILE A 16 25.85 -16.40 7.80
N LEU A 17 24.85 -16.50 8.70
CA LEU A 17 25.05 -16.52 10.14
C LEU A 17 25.87 -17.75 10.58
N LEU A 18 25.59 -18.93 10.01
CA LEU A 18 26.34 -20.15 10.25
C LEU A 18 27.76 -20.04 9.69
N SER A 19 27.95 -19.43 8.52
CA SER A 19 29.27 -19.22 7.92
C SER A 19 30.13 -18.22 8.70
N ILE A 20 29.50 -17.20 9.31
CA ILE A 20 30.16 -16.22 10.18
C ILE A 20 30.46 -16.84 11.57
N LEU A 21 29.60 -17.73 12.07
CA LEU A 21 29.83 -18.49 13.31
C LEU A 21 30.84 -19.65 13.15
N LEU A 22 30.97 -20.23 11.95
CA LEU A 22 31.87 -21.35 11.65
C LEU A 22 33.26 -20.91 11.15
N THR A 23 33.49 -19.61 10.90
CA THR A 23 34.81 -19.09 10.48
C THR A 23 35.78 -18.81 11.64
N THR A 24 35.44 -19.17 12.88
CA THR A 24 36.35 -19.10 14.02
C THR A 24 36.75 -20.49 14.54
N SER A 25 37.20 -21.40 13.68
CA SER A 25 37.93 -22.58 14.13
C SER A 25 38.74 -23.23 13.02
N SER A 26 39.87 -22.63 12.66
CA SER A 26 40.99 -23.36 12.05
C SER A 26 42.24 -22.51 12.14
N ALA A 27 42.94 -22.60 13.26
CA ALA A 27 44.37 -22.34 13.30
C ALA A 27 45.03 -23.64 13.73
N HIS A 28 45.38 -24.46 12.74
CA HIS A 28 46.25 -25.60 12.92
C HIS A 28 47.55 -25.14 13.60
N SER A 29 47.87 -25.76 14.73
CA SER A 29 49.14 -25.61 15.40
C SER A 29 50.24 -26.28 14.58
N LEU A 30 50.87 -25.53 13.69
CA LEU A 30 52.23 -25.83 13.26
C LEU A 30 53.15 -25.17 14.28
N HIS A 31 53.83 -25.97 15.09
CA HIS A 31 54.94 -25.50 15.91
C HIS A 31 56.12 -25.17 15.00
N PRO A 32 56.56 -23.90 14.84
CA PRO A 32 57.85 -23.59 14.28
C PRO A 32 58.82 -23.53 15.47
N ARG A 33 59.53 -24.64 15.72
CA ARG A 33 60.76 -24.61 16.51
C ARG A 33 61.78 -23.78 15.73
N GLN A 34 61.87 -22.47 15.99
CA GLN A 34 63.03 -21.58 15.72
C GLN A 34 62.59 -20.10 15.77
N ALA A 35 62.39 -19.52 16.96
CA ALA A 35 62.36 -18.05 17.11
C ALA A 35 62.64 -17.55 18.56
N ILE A 36 63.13 -18.41 19.46
CA ILE A 36 63.51 -18.04 20.83
C ILE A 36 65.03 -17.89 20.84
N THR A 37 65.55 -16.70 21.18
CA THR A 37 67.00 -16.52 21.37
C THR A 37 67.30 -16.67 22.86
N GLU A 38 67.94 -17.76 23.25
CA GLU A 38 68.62 -17.83 24.55
C GLU A 38 69.83 -16.92 24.49
N VAL A 39 69.96 -16.04 25.48
CA VAL A 39 70.98 -15.00 25.51
C VAL A 39 72.10 -15.44 26.47
N PRO A 40 73.38 -15.09 26.25
CA PRO A 40 74.45 -15.40 27.19
C PRO A 40 74.11 -15.06 28.65
N LEU A 41 74.48 -15.95 29.57
CA LEU A 41 74.24 -15.82 31.02
C LEU A 41 75.23 -14.83 31.64
N GLU A 42 75.07 -13.56 31.29
CA GLU A 42 75.86 -12.44 31.79
C GLU A 42 74.94 -11.36 32.36
N GLN A 43 75.36 -10.73 33.45
CA GLN A 43 74.62 -9.63 34.05
C GLN A 43 74.82 -8.36 33.21
N PRO A 44 73.73 -7.68 32.78
CA PRO A 44 73.82 -6.37 32.13
C PRO A 44 74.54 -5.33 32.99
N ASP A 45 75.43 -4.55 32.39
CA ASP A 45 76.07 -3.42 33.06
C ASP A 45 75.13 -2.21 33.04
N ILE A 46 74.24 -2.16 34.04
CA ILE A 46 73.24 -1.09 34.14
C ILE A 46 73.90 0.29 34.32
N ALA A 47 75.08 0.37 34.94
CA ALA A 47 75.72 1.66 35.23
C ALA A 47 76.22 2.39 33.96
N GLY A 48 76.39 1.66 32.85
CA GLY A 48 76.85 2.21 31.58
C GLY A 48 75.77 2.90 30.72
N PHE A 49 74.53 3.01 31.21
CA PHE A 49 73.43 3.67 30.49
C PHE A 49 73.27 5.16 30.89
N ASP A 50 72.86 6.00 29.93
CA ASP A 50 72.72 7.45 30.16
C ASP A 50 71.46 7.80 30.97
N PHE A 51 70.41 7.01 30.81
CA PHE A 51 69.11 7.24 31.43
C PHE A 51 68.64 6.03 32.23
N HIS A 52 68.11 6.27 33.43
CA HIS A 52 67.51 5.26 34.30
C HIS A 52 66.16 5.77 34.80
N LYS A 53 65.06 5.11 34.42
CA LYS A 53 63.71 5.50 34.83
C LYS A 53 62.89 4.31 35.29
N THR A 54 62.14 4.52 36.37
CA THR A 54 61.14 3.56 36.84
C THR A 54 59.84 3.77 36.06
N LEU A 55 59.43 2.79 35.26
CA LEU A 55 58.16 2.83 34.51
C LEU A 55 56.96 2.57 35.43
N HIS A 56 57.14 1.71 36.43
CA HIS A 56 56.12 1.36 37.40
C HIS A 56 56.75 0.93 38.72
N SER A 57 56.14 1.37 39.82
CA SER A 57 56.45 0.89 41.16
C SER A 57 55.15 0.50 41.87
N SER A 58 55.14 -0.69 42.45
CA SER A 58 54.07 -1.23 43.29
C SER A 58 54.66 -1.72 44.61
N ALA A 59 53.80 -2.07 45.58
CA ALA A 59 54.26 -2.61 46.86
C ALA A 59 55.11 -3.90 46.75
N LYS A 60 55.08 -4.58 45.59
CA LYS A 60 55.73 -5.89 45.39
C LYS A 60 56.69 -5.95 44.20
N TYR A 61 56.48 -5.15 43.15
CA TYR A 61 57.27 -5.21 41.92
C TYR A 61 57.62 -3.82 41.40
N ASN A 62 58.86 -3.66 40.90
CA ASN A 62 59.32 -2.45 40.21
C ASN A 62 59.79 -2.81 38.80
N ILE A 63 59.38 -2.02 37.80
CA ILE A 63 59.87 -2.11 36.43
C ILE A 63 60.75 -0.89 36.16
N GLN A 64 62.03 -1.14 35.88
CA GLN A 64 63.00 -0.11 35.52
C GLN A 64 63.43 -0.28 34.06
N LEU A 65 63.51 0.85 33.37
CA LEU A 65 63.99 0.96 32.00
C LEU A 65 65.26 1.80 31.99
N HIS A 66 66.31 1.25 31.41
CA HIS A 66 67.60 1.89 31.23
C HIS A 66 67.91 1.97 29.75
N TRP A 67 68.37 3.12 29.27
CA TRP A 67 68.71 3.24 27.85
C TRP A 67 69.75 4.31 27.56
N THR A 68 70.41 4.14 26.42
CA THR A 68 71.34 5.10 25.81
C THR A 68 70.95 5.24 24.34
N VAL A 69 70.94 6.48 23.85
CA VAL A 69 70.66 6.79 22.44
C VAL A 69 71.99 7.10 21.76
N GLN A 70 72.47 6.20 20.92
CA GLN A 70 73.67 6.45 20.12
C GLN A 70 73.28 7.22 18.85
N ALA A 71 73.88 8.40 18.66
CA ALA A 71 73.73 9.20 17.45
C ALA A 71 74.41 8.51 16.25
N PRO A 72 73.94 8.73 15.00
CA PRO A 72 74.61 8.21 13.83
C PRO A 72 76.01 8.82 13.72
N SER A 73 77.05 8.01 13.98
CA SER A 73 78.44 8.41 13.77
C SER A 73 78.83 8.23 12.29
N SER A 74 79.53 9.22 11.73
CA SER A 74 80.24 9.12 10.44
C SER A 74 81.21 7.91 10.41
N PRO A 75 81.47 7.30 9.24
CA PRO A 75 82.11 6.00 9.16
C PRO A 75 83.54 6.00 9.72
N ILE A 76 83.79 5.19 10.74
CA ILE A 76 85.14 4.87 11.22
C ILE A 76 85.71 3.78 10.31
N ASN A 77 86.82 4.11 9.65
CA ASN A 77 87.55 3.23 8.76
C ASN A 77 88.43 2.28 9.61
N THR A 78 87.93 1.08 9.92
CA THR A 78 88.77 0.00 10.47
C THR A 78 88.46 -1.29 9.71
N GLY A 79 89.49 -1.85 9.08
CA GLY A 79 89.39 -3.05 8.27
C GLY A 79 89.26 -4.29 9.15
N ALA A 80 88.08 -4.89 9.17
CA ALA A 80 87.86 -6.31 9.45
C ALA A 80 86.47 -6.69 8.90
N ARG A 81 86.40 -7.82 8.17
CA ARG A 81 85.17 -8.34 7.55
C ARG A 81 84.24 -8.93 8.63
N ASP A 82 82.95 -8.81 8.36
CA ASP A 82 81.78 -9.42 9.04
C ASP A 82 81.20 -8.72 10.28
N GLN A 83 80.56 -7.55 10.09
CA GLN A 83 79.43 -7.09 10.93
C GLN A 83 78.38 -6.32 10.09
N LEU A 84 77.09 -6.54 10.40
CA LEU A 84 75.95 -5.84 9.82
C LEU A 84 76.13 -4.31 9.90
N ARG A 85 76.18 -3.63 8.76
CA ARG A 85 76.16 -2.16 8.66
C ARG A 85 74.72 -1.64 8.81
N ALA A 86 74.43 -0.91 9.88
CA ALA A 86 73.25 -0.05 9.96
C ALA A 86 73.35 1.11 8.93
N PRO A 87 72.24 1.57 8.32
CA PRO A 87 72.27 2.67 7.34
C PRO A 87 72.68 4.00 8.00
N PRO A 88 73.38 4.89 7.27
CA PRO A 88 74.19 5.99 7.83
C PRO A 88 73.46 7.20 8.45
N ASN A 89 72.19 7.07 8.88
CA ASN A 89 71.43 8.16 9.52
C ASN A 89 70.46 7.68 10.62
N THR A 90 70.75 6.55 11.23
CA THR A 90 69.83 5.87 12.15
C THR A 90 70.33 5.98 13.58
N TYR A 91 69.49 6.46 14.52
CA TYR A 91 69.80 6.38 15.94
C TYR A 91 69.70 4.92 16.39
N LEU A 92 70.68 4.43 17.14
CA LEU A 92 70.62 3.11 17.77
C LEU A 92 70.20 3.27 19.22
N LEU A 93 69.11 2.59 19.60
CA LEU A 93 68.64 2.55 20.98
C LEU A 93 69.23 1.31 21.66
N HIS A 94 70.08 1.53 22.65
CA HIS A 94 70.59 0.48 23.52
C HIS A 94 69.74 0.45 24.80
N VAL A 95 69.11 -0.68 25.12
CA VAL A 95 68.11 -0.78 26.20
C VAL A 95 68.43 -1.94 27.15
N ALA A 96 68.35 -1.67 28.45
CA ALA A 96 68.24 -2.70 29.49
C ALA A 96 66.90 -2.59 30.25
N LEU A 97 66.24 -3.72 30.43
CA LEU A 97 64.95 -3.84 31.11
C LEU A 97 65.11 -4.68 32.37
N GLN A 98 64.68 -4.15 33.51
CA GLN A 98 64.81 -4.78 34.82
C GLN A 98 63.45 -4.89 35.52
N LEU A 99 63.13 -6.09 36.00
CA LEU A 99 61.98 -6.36 36.86
C LEU A 99 62.50 -6.79 38.25
N GLU A 100 62.17 -6.03 39.29
CA GLU A 100 62.57 -6.29 40.68
C GLU A 100 61.39 -6.75 41.55
N GLY A 101 61.70 -7.32 42.71
CA GLY A 101 60.69 -7.78 43.68
C GLY A 101 60.20 -9.21 43.42
N LEU A 102 60.98 -9.99 42.68
CA LEU A 102 60.70 -11.39 42.41
C LEU A 102 61.00 -12.25 43.64
N ALA A 103 60.17 -13.27 43.88
CA ALA A 103 60.47 -14.29 44.87
C ALA A 103 61.60 -15.20 44.40
N ALA A 104 62.25 -15.90 45.35
CA ALA A 104 63.24 -16.92 45.04
C ALA A 104 62.66 -17.91 44.01
N PRO A 105 63.45 -18.31 43.01
CA PRO A 105 62.94 -19.09 41.90
C PRO A 105 62.50 -20.47 42.39
N THR A 106 61.20 -20.73 42.31
CA THR A 106 60.61 -22.05 42.55
C THR A 106 60.38 -22.78 41.23
N ALA A 107 60.23 -24.10 41.25
CA ALA A 107 59.91 -24.90 40.06
C ALA A 107 58.64 -24.40 39.33
N ASP A 108 57.74 -23.71 40.06
CA ASP A 108 56.42 -23.30 39.60
C ASP A 108 56.32 -21.82 39.16
N THR A 109 57.39 -21.04 39.30
CA THR A 109 57.38 -19.59 38.98
C THR A 109 58.33 -19.26 37.83
N ARG A 110 57.78 -18.77 36.71
CA ARG A 110 58.55 -18.24 35.58
C ARG A 110 58.15 -16.78 35.31
N PRO A 111 58.92 -15.80 35.82
CA PRO A 111 58.61 -14.40 35.63
C PRO A 111 58.89 -13.96 34.20
N TRP A 112 58.08 -13.00 33.74
CA TRP A 112 58.28 -12.30 32.48
C TRP A 112 57.95 -10.82 32.63
N VAL A 113 58.62 -10.00 31.82
CA VAL A 113 58.35 -8.58 31.66
C VAL A 113 58.31 -8.26 30.17
N ALA A 114 57.39 -7.41 29.75
CA ALA A 114 57.23 -6.99 28.38
C ALA A 114 57.27 -5.47 28.27
N LEU A 115 57.94 -4.99 27.22
CA LEU A 115 57.98 -3.60 26.78
C LEU A 115 57.32 -3.53 25.41
N GLY A 116 56.28 -2.72 25.26
CA GLY A 116 55.61 -2.45 24.00
C GLY A 116 55.90 -1.03 23.52
N ILE A 117 56.15 -0.85 22.23
CA ILE A 117 56.34 0.47 21.61
C ILE A 117 55.14 0.75 20.70
N GLY A 118 54.26 1.65 21.12
CA GLY A 118 53.01 1.98 20.41
C GLY A 118 51.86 2.43 21.34
N GLN A 119 50.77 2.92 20.74
CA GLN A 119 49.66 3.56 21.50
C GLN A 119 48.68 2.56 22.14
N SER A 120 48.64 1.32 21.66
CA SER A 120 47.63 0.32 22.07
C SER A 120 48.09 -1.07 21.67
N MET A 121 47.66 -2.09 22.42
CA MET A 121 47.93 -3.51 22.15
C MET A 121 47.62 -4.00 20.72
N LEU A 122 46.87 -3.24 19.92
CA LEU A 122 46.48 -3.56 18.54
C LEU A 122 47.44 -3.00 17.47
N ASP A 123 48.36 -2.12 17.85
CA ASP A 123 49.27 -1.40 16.95
C ASP A 123 50.59 -1.13 17.68
N THR A 124 51.18 -2.20 18.20
CA THR A 124 52.38 -2.14 19.05
C THR A 124 53.26 -3.33 18.76
N GLU A 125 54.56 -3.08 18.69
CA GLU A 125 55.59 -4.11 18.73
C GLU A 125 55.99 -4.37 20.18
N PHE A 126 56.26 -5.63 20.52
CA PHE A 126 56.54 -6.06 21.88
C PHE A 126 57.89 -6.74 21.95
N VAL A 127 58.67 -6.34 22.96
CA VAL A 127 59.86 -7.02 23.42
C VAL A 127 59.51 -7.74 24.71
N ILE A 128 59.63 -9.06 24.71
CA ILE A 128 59.24 -9.90 25.84
C ILE A 128 60.47 -10.60 26.38
N CYS A 129 60.70 -10.38 27.66
CA CYS A 129 61.83 -10.88 28.42
C CYS A 129 61.31 -11.89 29.43
N ARG A 130 61.77 -13.15 29.36
CA ARG A 130 61.29 -14.22 30.25
C ARG A 130 62.38 -15.21 30.62
N GLN A 131 62.21 -15.89 31.74
CA GLN A 131 63.07 -17.02 32.11
C GLN A 131 62.99 -18.16 31.07
N ALA A 132 64.15 -18.74 30.72
CA ALA A 132 64.28 -19.83 29.76
C ALA A 132 63.69 -21.16 30.28
N GLU A 133 63.47 -22.11 29.38
CA GLU A 133 62.99 -23.46 29.72
C GLU A 133 64.13 -24.32 30.27
N GLY A 134 64.13 -24.57 31.58
CA GLY A 134 65.11 -25.43 32.24
C GLY A 134 65.12 -25.17 33.75
N ALA A 135 65.24 -26.22 34.55
CA ALA A 135 65.41 -26.08 36.00
C ALA A 135 66.70 -25.31 36.29
N ILE A 136 66.72 -24.56 37.39
CA ILE A 136 67.96 -24.08 38.00
C ILE A 136 68.66 -25.33 38.53
N THR A 137 69.43 -26.01 37.68
CA THR A 137 70.12 -27.25 38.02
C THR A 137 71.40 -26.91 38.76
N GLY A 138 71.43 -27.18 40.07
CA GLY A 138 72.62 -27.27 40.93
C GLY A 138 73.27 -25.93 41.31
N ASN A 139 73.27 -25.58 42.61
CA ASN A 139 73.99 -24.47 43.30
C ASN A 139 74.10 -23.07 42.64
N SER A 140 73.57 -22.85 41.44
CA SER A 140 73.56 -21.59 40.71
C SER A 140 72.38 -20.76 41.21
N THR A 141 72.66 -19.54 41.66
CA THR A 141 71.64 -18.53 42.00
C THR A 141 71.11 -17.79 40.75
N ALA A 142 71.60 -18.13 39.55
CA ALA A 142 71.31 -17.46 38.29
C ALA A 142 70.62 -18.39 37.27
N GLY A 143 69.54 -17.91 36.66
CA GLY A 143 68.81 -18.60 35.59
C GLY A 143 69.00 -17.94 34.21
N LYS A 144 68.93 -18.74 33.15
CA LYS A 144 68.96 -18.26 31.76
C LYS A 144 67.70 -17.48 31.40
N VAL A 145 67.85 -16.53 30.48
CA VAL A 145 66.79 -15.65 30.00
C VAL A 145 66.65 -15.74 28.48
N THR A 146 65.42 -15.59 28.01
CA THR A 146 65.06 -15.55 26.59
C THR A 146 64.40 -14.22 26.27
N ILE A 147 64.81 -13.60 25.16
CA ILE A 147 64.22 -12.36 24.63
C ILE A 147 63.49 -12.70 23.33
N GLU A 148 62.24 -12.26 23.23
CA GLU A 148 61.34 -12.53 22.10
C GLU A 148 60.77 -11.22 21.55
N GLU A 149 60.85 -11.06 20.23
CA GLU A 149 60.17 -10.00 19.49
C GLU A 149 58.82 -10.50 18.97
N ARG A 150 57.76 -9.75 19.28
CA ARG A 150 56.37 -10.10 18.92
C ARG A 150 55.62 -8.88 18.41
N PHE A 151 54.57 -9.11 17.62
CA PHE A 151 53.72 -8.05 17.09
C PHE A 151 52.28 -8.12 17.59
N ALA A 152 51.63 -6.96 17.58
CA ALA A 152 50.22 -6.83 17.88
C ALA A 152 49.34 -7.67 16.92
N PRO A 153 48.41 -8.47 17.45
CA PRO A 153 47.34 -9.06 16.67
C PRO A 153 46.31 -7.99 16.26
N LYS A 154 45.57 -8.25 15.17
CA LYS A 154 44.46 -7.37 14.70
C LYS A 154 43.26 -7.29 15.67
N LYS A 155 43.28 -8.04 16.76
CA LYS A 155 42.25 -8.10 17.83
C LYS A 155 42.93 -8.25 19.19
N TYR A 156 42.29 -7.91 20.30
CA TYR A 156 42.88 -8.05 21.64
C TYR A 156 43.13 -9.53 21.99
N ALA A 157 44.35 -9.99 21.71
CA ALA A 157 44.80 -11.37 21.87
C ALA A 157 46.30 -11.39 22.24
N PRO A 158 46.85 -12.54 22.67
CA PRO A 158 48.29 -12.72 22.85
C PRO A 158 49.13 -12.25 21.65
N PRO A 159 50.27 -11.54 21.87
CA PRO A 159 51.16 -11.12 20.80
C PRO A 159 51.68 -12.28 19.94
N ILE A 160 51.73 -12.06 18.62
CA ILE A 160 52.12 -13.07 17.62
C ILE A 160 53.63 -13.03 17.42
N MET A 161 54.27 -14.19 17.32
CA MET A 161 55.71 -14.32 17.16
C MET A 161 56.17 -13.85 15.77
N ASN A 162 57.25 -13.07 15.69
CA ASN A 162 57.86 -12.62 14.44
C ASN A 162 58.95 -13.59 13.96
N THR A 163 58.80 -14.15 12.77
CA THR A 163 59.75 -15.13 12.20
C THR A 163 60.53 -14.64 10.98
N ALA A 164 60.24 -13.45 10.44
CA ALA A 164 60.75 -13.04 9.12
C ALA A 164 61.67 -11.81 9.12
N ASN A 165 61.41 -10.79 9.96
CA ASN A 165 62.17 -9.52 9.96
C ASN A 165 62.45 -9.08 11.39
N ARG A 166 63.59 -9.47 11.98
CA ARG A 166 63.94 -9.06 13.37
C ARG A 166 64.63 -7.71 13.39
N LEU A 167 64.15 -6.77 14.20
CA LEU A 167 64.79 -5.47 14.41
C LEU A 167 65.56 -5.40 15.73
N ILE A 168 65.26 -6.32 16.65
CA ILE A 168 65.87 -6.37 17.99
C ILE A 168 67.03 -7.35 17.99
N THR A 169 68.19 -6.88 18.44
CA THR A 169 69.39 -7.72 18.66
C THR A 169 69.57 -7.96 20.17
N PRO A 170 69.28 -9.16 20.69
CA PRO A 170 69.49 -9.49 22.09
C PRO A 170 70.99 -9.63 22.40
N LEU A 171 71.45 -9.07 23.53
CA LEU A 171 72.86 -9.05 23.91
C LEU A 171 73.18 -9.99 25.09
N ARG A 172 72.56 -9.77 26.25
CA ARG A 172 72.74 -10.58 27.49
C ARG A 172 71.49 -10.56 28.37
N GLY A 173 71.39 -11.51 29.28
CA GLY A 173 70.29 -11.54 30.24
C GLY A 173 70.49 -12.55 31.36
N ILE A 174 70.00 -12.21 32.55
CA ILE A 174 70.15 -13.02 33.75
C ILE A 174 68.92 -12.95 34.64
N ARG A 175 68.52 -14.09 35.22
CA ARG A 175 67.52 -14.18 36.27
C ARG A 175 68.23 -14.40 37.61
N LEU A 176 68.34 -13.34 38.41
CA LEU A 176 68.83 -13.38 39.80
C LEU A 176 67.69 -13.80 40.75
N PRO A 177 67.89 -14.05 42.06
CA PRO A 177 66.82 -14.45 42.96
C PRO A 177 65.69 -13.40 43.08
N THR A 178 66.04 -12.11 43.09
CA THR A 178 65.12 -11.00 43.33
C THR A 178 64.77 -10.18 42.08
N SER A 179 65.45 -10.43 40.95
CA SER A 179 65.29 -9.64 39.73
C SER A 179 65.48 -10.43 38.43
N LEU A 180 64.90 -9.90 37.35
CA LEU A 180 65.05 -10.37 35.97
C LEU A 180 65.60 -9.22 35.13
N LEU A 181 66.77 -9.40 34.50
CA LEU A 181 67.47 -8.37 33.72
C LEU A 181 67.72 -8.84 32.29
N CYS A 182 67.49 -7.96 31.32
CA CYS A 182 67.66 -8.23 29.89
C CYS A 182 68.23 -7.01 29.17
N GLU A 183 69.17 -7.22 28.26
CA GLU A 183 69.83 -6.17 27.47
C GLU A 183 69.71 -6.47 25.97
N PHE A 184 69.31 -5.47 25.19
CA PHE A 184 69.13 -5.57 23.75
C PHE A 184 69.33 -4.23 23.05
N THR A 185 69.64 -4.26 21.75
CA THR A 185 69.69 -3.07 20.89
C THR A 185 68.57 -3.10 19.85
N ARG A 186 68.11 -1.92 19.47
CA ARG A 186 67.03 -1.71 18.48
C ARG A 186 67.30 -0.43 17.69
N GLU A 187 67.17 -0.50 16.37
CA GLU A 187 67.25 0.70 15.53
C GLU A 187 66.02 1.60 15.74
N ALA A 188 66.22 2.92 15.88
CA ALA A 188 65.13 3.85 16.11
C ALA A 188 64.32 4.13 14.82
N ASN A 189 65.01 4.34 13.69
CA ASN A 189 64.39 4.64 12.40
C ASN A 189 64.56 3.46 11.43
N HIS A 190 63.52 2.66 11.22
CA HIS A 190 63.53 1.55 10.27
C HIS A 190 62.47 1.76 9.17
N THR A 191 62.75 1.30 7.94
CA THR A 191 61.90 1.51 6.75
C THR A 191 60.97 0.33 6.41
N SER A 192 60.92 -0.72 7.23
CA SER A 192 59.98 -1.83 7.01
C SER A 192 58.55 -1.50 7.41
N ASP A 193 57.58 -2.02 6.67
CA ASP A 193 56.13 -1.86 6.92
C ASP A 193 55.61 -2.38 8.29
N ASN A 194 56.39 -3.20 9.03
CA ASN A 194 55.91 -3.88 10.24
C ASN A 194 56.46 -3.34 11.57
N HIS A 195 57.49 -2.48 11.55
CA HIS A 195 58.14 -1.95 12.78
C HIS A 195 57.75 -0.50 13.04
N VAL A 196 57.64 -0.13 14.31
CA VAL A 196 57.27 1.25 14.69
C VAL A 196 58.50 2.16 14.57
N THR A 197 58.45 3.17 13.72
CA THR A 197 59.52 4.18 13.65
C THR A 197 59.51 5.05 14.91
N ILE A 198 60.63 5.11 15.64
CA ILE A 198 60.80 5.94 16.83
C ILE A 198 61.57 7.21 16.47
N ASN A 199 60.91 8.36 16.62
CA ASN A 199 61.60 9.64 16.68
C ASN A 199 62.04 9.91 18.13
N PRO A 200 63.34 9.85 18.46
CA PRO A 200 63.81 9.98 19.86
C PRO A 200 63.56 11.38 20.46
N LYS A 201 63.16 12.37 19.66
CA LYS A 201 62.90 13.76 20.07
C LYS A 201 61.46 14.03 20.49
N VAL A 202 60.52 13.11 20.23
CA VAL A 202 59.08 13.30 20.47
C VAL A 202 58.58 12.26 21.46
N TYR A 203 57.49 12.58 22.18
CA TYR A 203 56.79 11.61 23.03
C TYR A 203 56.44 10.36 22.26
N THR A 204 57.07 9.25 22.64
CA THR A 204 56.81 7.92 22.11
C THR A 204 56.03 7.13 23.16
N PRO A 205 54.85 6.60 22.83
CA PRO A 205 54.05 5.80 23.74
C PRO A 205 54.71 4.44 23.99
N ILE A 206 54.88 4.11 25.26
CA ILE A 206 55.45 2.85 25.74
C ILE A 206 54.41 2.13 26.59
N LEU A 207 54.16 0.87 26.28
CA LEU A 207 53.35 -0.04 27.08
C LEU A 207 54.28 -0.93 27.90
N TRP A 208 53.85 -1.30 29.11
CA TRP A 208 54.56 -2.29 29.91
C TRP A 208 53.58 -3.26 30.55
N ALA A 209 54.03 -4.50 30.75
CA ALA A 209 53.29 -5.54 31.45
C ALA A 209 54.24 -6.56 32.08
N TYR A 210 53.80 -7.24 33.13
CA TYR A 210 54.56 -8.31 33.77
C TYR A 210 53.66 -9.42 34.31
N GLY A 211 54.23 -10.61 34.53
CA GLY A 211 53.52 -11.76 35.10
C GLY A 211 54.47 -12.82 35.67
N GLY A 212 53.95 -13.81 36.42
CA GLY A 212 54.80 -14.72 37.20
C GLY A 212 54.26 -16.09 37.61
N LEU A 213 53.14 -16.57 37.06
CA LEU A 213 52.63 -17.93 37.33
C LEU A 213 52.61 -18.75 36.03
N MET A 214 53.07 -19.99 36.11
CA MET A 214 53.01 -20.93 34.99
C MET A 214 51.54 -21.26 34.66
N PRO A 215 51.15 -21.32 33.37
CA PRO A 215 50.09 -22.21 32.95
C PRO A 215 50.64 -23.60 32.65
N SER A 216 49.83 -24.63 32.91
CA SER A 216 50.10 -26.04 32.63
C SER A 216 50.81 -26.26 31.28
N PRO A 217 51.78 -27.20 31.18
CA PRO A 217 52.53 -27.51 29.95
C PRO A 217 51.67 -27.85 28.72
N SER A 218 50.38 -28.12 28.92
CA SER A 218 49.38 -28.31 27.86
C SER A 218 48.83 -27.01 27.21
N ARG A 219 49.14 -25.81 27.72
CA ARG A 219 48.60 -24.52 27.22
C ARG A 219 49.61 -23.35 27.25
N PRO A 220 50.67 -23.36 26.41
CA PRO A 220 51.69 -22.30 26.35
C PRO A 220 51.16 -20.90 25.94
N ALA A 221 49.93 -20.78 25.43
CA ALA A 221 49.33 -19.49 25.08
C ALA A 221 48.84 -18.66 26.28
N GLN A 222 48.80 -19.22 27.49
CA GLN A 222 48.25 -18.54 28.68
C GLN A 222 49.21 -17.55 29.35
N PHE A 223 50.51 -17.55 28.99
CA PHE A 223 51.50 -16.57 29.51
C PHE A 223 51.11 -15.12 29.24
N PHE A 224 50.51 -14.85 28.07
CA PHE A 224 50.08 -13.51 27.62
C PHE A 224 48.57 -13.29 27.77
N SER A 225 47.94 -14.06 28.66
CA SER A 225 46.53 -13.85 28.99
C SER A 225 46.33 -12.51 29.70
N TYR A 226 45.07 -12.09 29.84
CA TYR A 226 44.73 -10.82 30.48
C TYR A 226 45.33 -10.74 31.88
N HIS A 227 46.07 -9.67 32.11
CA HIS A 227 46.71 -9.35 33.38
C HIS A 227 46.03 -8.09 33.95
N GLY A 228 45.79 -8.10 35.27
CA GLY A 228 44.96 -7.11 35.96
C GLY A 228 45.51 -5.67 35.90
N PRO A 229 44.74 -4.66 36.34
CA PRO A 229 45.14 -3.24 36.28
C PRO A 229 46.48 -2.92 36.98
N GLY A 230 46.89 -3.72 37.98
CA GLY A 230 48.16 -3.53 38.69
C GLY A 230 49.39 -4.19 38.05
N SER A 231 49.22 -4.90 36.93
CA SER A 231 50.28 -5.63 36.23
C SER A 231 50.49 -5.18 34.78
N ARG A 232 49.96 -4.02 34.42
CA ARG A 232 50.15 -3.33 33.14
C ARG A 232 50.00 -1.83 33.27
N GLY A 233 50.59 -1.09 32.34
CA GLY A 233 50.36 0.32 32.19
C GLY A 233 50.93 0.88 30.90
N ALA A 234 50.87 2.21 30.79
CA ALA A 234 51.32 2.95 29.64
C ALA A 234 51.96 4.26 30.08
N ASN A 235 53.07 4.61 29.45
CA ASN A 235 53.84 5.82 29.67
C ASN A 235 54.14 6.48 28.32
N GLU A 236 54.47 7.76 28.31
CA GLU A 236 55.01 8.46 27.15
C GLU A 236 56.43 8.90 27.45
N THR A 237 57.35 8.59 26.55
CA THR A 237 58.79 8.76 26.77
C THR A 237 59.44 9.53 25.64
N ILE A 238 60.29 10.50 25.98
CA ILE A 238 61.22 11.14 25.04
C ILE A 238 62.60 10.52 25.29
N PHE A 239 63.03 9.64 24.38
CA PHE A 239 64.26 8.87 24.55
C PHE A 239 65.53 9.74 24.61
N LEU A 240 65.56 10.88 23.92
CA LEU A 240 66.75 11.76 23.90
C LEU A 240 66.93 12.57 25.19
N THR A 241 65.83 12.90 25.90
CA THR A 241 65.87 13.74 27.11
C THR A 241 65.68 12.95 28.40
N GLY A 242 65.39 11.66 28.31
CA GLY A 242 65.10 10.84 29.49
C GLY A 242 63.71 11.08 30.08
N THR A 243 62.85 11.91 29.47
CA THR A 243 61.56 12.30 30.09
C THR A 243 60.56 11.16 29.98
N VAL A 244 59.89 10.81 31.08
CA VAL A 244 58.84 9.79 31.14
C VAL A 244 57.64 10.34 31.90
N ILE A 245 56.46 10.34 31.27
CA ILE A 245 55.18 10.72 31.88
C ILE A 245 54.18 9.57 31.79
N SER A 246 53.15 9.56 32.64
CA SER A 246 52.07 8.57 32.54
C SER A 246 51.19 8.88 31.33
N ALA A 247 50.88 7.88 30.50
CA ALA A 247 50.02 8.09 29.34
C ALA A 247 48.55 8.25 29.78
N GLN A 248 47.78 9.13 29.11
CA GLN A 248 46.33 9.21 29.31
C GLN A 248 45.66 7.94 28.78
N THR A 249 45.19 7.08 29.69
CA THR A 249 44.48 5.85 29.30
C THR A 249 43.00 6.10 29.06
N LYS A 250 42.44 5.52 27.99
CA LYS A 250 41.00 5.62 27.65
C LYS A 250 40.14 4.93 28.72
N SER A 251 39.01 5.53 29.09
CA SER A 251 38.18 5.05 30.21
C SER A 251 37.48 3.73 29.88
N PHE A 252 37.83 2.66 30.60
CA PHE A 252 37.13 1.38 30.51
C PHE A 252 35.65 1.50 30.91
N GLN A 253 35.34 2.31 31.92
CA GLN A 253 33.97 2.53 32.40
C GLN A 253 33.08 3.16 31.32
N LYS A 254 33.57 4.15 30.57
CA LYS A 254 32.80 4.75 29.46
C LYS A 254 32.47 3.74 28.37
N LYS A 255 33.38 2.81 28.07
CA LYS A 255 33.12 1.71 27.11
C LYS A 255 32.06 0.73 27.63
N VAL A 256 32.06 0.43 28.93
CA VAL A 256 31.04 -0.41 29.57
C VAL A 256 29.66 0.27 29.53
N ILE A 257 29.58 1.57 29.87
CA ILE A 257 28.34 2.35 29.77
C ILE A 257 27.82 2.37 28.34
N HIS A 258 28.69 2.59 27.36
CA HIS A 258 28.35 2.53 25.95
C HIS A 258 27.79 1.15 25.56
N GLY A 259 28.51 0.07 25.88
CA GLY A 259 28.07 -1.29 25.58
C GLY A 259 26.73 -1.65 26.23
N ALA A 260 26.54 -1.31 27.51
CA ALA A 260 25.32 -1.58 28.24
C ALA A 260 24.10 -0.82 27.67
N GLY A 261 24.24 0.47 27.38
CA GLY A 261 23.14 1.26 26.80
C GLY A 261 22.82 0.88 25.36
N MET A 262 23.82 0.49 24.57
CA MET A 262 23.60 -0.08 23.23
C MET A 262 22.86 -1.42 23.32
N MET A 263 23.20 -2.28 24.29
CA MET A 263 22.50 -3.56 24.51
C MET A 263 21.04 -3.34 24.97
N ALA A 264 20.78 -2.41 25.88
CA ALA A 264 19.43 -2.06 26.32
C ALA A 264 18.55 -1.51 25.18
N SER A 265 19.13 -0.68 24.31
CA SER A 265 18.40 -0.10 23.17
C SER A 265 18.09 -1.15 22.10
N TRP A 266 19.13 -1.85 21.62
CA TRP A 266 19.03 -2.75 20.46
C TRP A 266 18.46 -4.13 20.79
N LEU A 267 18.68 -4.67 21.99
CA LEU A 267 18.22 -6.02 22.37
C LEU A 267 16.99 -6.02 23.29
N PHE A 268 16.48 -4.85 23.67
CA PHE A 268 15.27 -4.77 24.50
C PHE A 268 14.26 -3.73 24.02
N LEU A 269 14.59 -2.43 24.04
CA LEU A 269 13.62 -1.36 23.73
C LEU A 269 13.05 -1.47 22.30
N PHE A 270 13.90 -1.58 21.27
CA PHE A 270 13.41 -1.68 19.89
C PHE A 270 12.67 -2.98 19.60
N PRO A 271 13.19 -4.18 19.97
CA PRO A 271 12.44 -5.43 19.81
C PRO A 271 11.07 -5.40 20.51
N PHE A 272 10.98 -4.84 21.72
CA PHE A 272 9.72 -4.67 22.43
C PHE A 272 8.74 -3.76 21.67
N GLY A 273 9.21 -2.60 21.19
CA GLY A 273 8.40 -1.70 20.38
C GLY A 273 7.88 -2.34 19.08
N VAL A 274 8.69 -3.17 18.42
CA VAL A 274 8.28 -3.93 17.23
C VAL A 274 7.28 -5.03 17.59
N PHE A 275 7.52 -5.78 18.66
CA PHE A 275 6.64 -6.84 19.15
C PHE A 275 5.24 -6.27 19.48
N TYR A 276 5.20 -5.16 20.22
CA TYR A 276 3.95 -4.51 20.58
C TYR A 276 3.16 -4.05 19.34
N ALA A 277 3.83 -3.36 18.40
CA ALA A 277 3.21 -2.88 17.17
C ALA A 277 2.68 -4.01 16.27
N ARG A 278 3.28 -5.20 16.33
CA ARG A 278 2.89 -6.36 15.52
C ARG A 278 1.70 -7.12 16.11
N TYR A 279 1.76 -7.49 17.40
CA TYR A 279 0.77 -8.40 18.01
C TYR A 279 -0.34 -7.66 18.77
N PHE A 280 -0.08 -6.44 19.25
CA PHE A 280 -1.05 -5.64 19.99
C PHE A 280 -1.60 -4.47 19.17
N ARG A 281 -1.52 -4.55 17.83
CA ARG A 281 -2.07 -3.56 16.89
C ARG A 281 -3.56 -3.29 17.07
N SER A 282 -4.27 -4.25 17.66
CA SER A 282 -5.63 -4.02 18.09
C SER A 282 -5.62 -2.95 19.20
N LYS A 283 -5.01 -3.17 20.36
CA LYS A 283 -5.21 -2.32 21.57
C LYS A 283 -5.15 -0.80 21.30
N PRO A 284 -6.07 0.00 21.88
CA PRO A 284 -6.02 1.45 21.75
C PRO A 284 -4.65 1.97 22.23
N GLY A 285 -4.13 2.99 21.56
CA GLY A 285 -2.81 3.55 21.89
C GLY A 285 -1.60 2.72 21.45
N TRP A 286 -1.77 1.66 20.65
CA TRP A 286 -0.62 0.85 20.20
C TRP A 286 0.45 1.64 19.46
N MET A 287 0.05 2.63 18.65
CA MET A 287 0.97 3.50 17.93
C MET A 287 1.77 4.38 18.89
N TYR A 288 1.16 4.82 19.99
CA TYR A 288 1.81 5.62 21.01
C TYR A 288 2.90 4.79 21.72
N VAL A 289 2.60 3.56 22.14
CA VAL A 289 3.59 2.65 22.76
C VAL A 289 4.77 2.40 21.80
N HIS A 290 4.48 2.15 20.52
CA HIS A 290 5.53 1.98 19.51
C HIS A 290 6.39 3.23 19.37
N ALA A 291 5.80 4.40 19.15
CA ALA A 291 6.53 5.66 19.02
C ALA A 291 7.36 5.99 20.26
N CYS A 292 6.81 5.89 21.46
CA CYS A 292 7.52 6.18 22.71
C CYS A 292 8.73 5.27 22.91
N THR A 293 8.60 3.97 22.63
CA THR A 293 9.71 3.01 22.74
C THR A 293 10.81 3.29 21.69
N GLN A 294 10.44 3.69 20.47
CA GLN A 294 11.42 4.09 19.45
C GLN A 294 12.16 5.39 19.83
N VAL A 295 11.45 6.41 20.32
CA VAL A 295 12.05 7.68 20.74
C VAL A 295 12.99 7.48 21.93
N LEU A 296 12.57 6.71 22.95
CA LEU A 296 13.39 6.41 24.11
C LEU A 296 14.68 5.67 23.73
N GLY A 297 14.58 4.67 22.84
CA GLY A 297 15.75 3.96 22.33
C GLY A 297 16.69 4.88 21.53
N LEU A 298 16.15 5.79 20.71
CA LEU A 298 16.96 6.75 19.95
C LEU A 298 17.69 7.75 20.86
N MET A 299 17.01 8.29 21.87
CA MET A 299 17.63 9.17 22.88
C MET A 299 18.77 8.47 23.61
N THR A 300 18.56 7.20 23.99
CA THR A 300 19.59 6.38 24.65
C THR A 300 20.80 6.19 23.74
N ILE A 301 20.60 5.89 22.45
CA ILE A 301 21.69 5.75 21.47
C ILE A 301 22.51 7.03 21.35
N PHE A 302 21.88 8.20 21.18
CA PHE A 302 22.61 9.46 21.06
C PHE A 302 23.37 9.82 22.35
N MET A 303 22.76 9.57 23.51
CA MET A 303 23.43 9.77 24.80
C MET A 303 24.70 8.91 24.90
N VAL A 304 24.61 7.60 24.66
CA VAL A 304 25.77 6.70 24.79
C VAL A 304 26.80 6.86 23.66
N LEU A 305 26.38 7.36 22.51
CA LEU A 305 27.28 7.78 21.43
C LEU A 305 28.07 9.04 21.85
N GLY A 306 27.43 10.01 22.51
CA GLY A 306 28.10 11.18 23.06
C GLY A 306 29.12 10.81 24.14
N VAL A 307 28.78 9.87 25.04
CA VAL A 307 29.72 9.37 26.07
C VAL A 307 30.99 8.79 25.44
N ILE A 308 30.87 7.96 24.39
CA ILE A 308 32.04 7.33 23.76
C ILE A 308 32.82 8.31 22.87
N ALA A 309 32.14 9.27 22.24
CA ALA A 309 32.76 10.32 21.44
C ALA A 309 33.64 11.25 22.30
N SER A 310 33.27 11.46 23.58
CA SER A 310 34.06 12.28 24.53
C SER A 310 35.47 11.74 24.81
N ASP A 311 35.76 10.48 24.47
CA ASP A 311 37.08 9.86 24.64
C ASP A 311 38.02 10.06 23.43
N ASN A 312 37.68 10.97 22.49
CA ASN A 312 38.44 11.30 21.28
C ASN A 312 38.97 10.04 20.56
N ILE A 313 38.10 9.03 20.43
CA ILE A 313 38.48 7.77 19.82
C ILE A 313 38.60 8.00 18.31
N THR A 314 39.83 8.13 17.82
CA THR A 314 40.11 7.94 16.40
C THR A 314 39.56 6.57 15.99
N PRO A 315 38.67 6.49 14.98
CA PRO A 315 38.10 5.22 14.57
C PRO A 315 39.22 4.31 14.10
N ASN A 316 39.63 3.39 14.97
CA ASN A 316 40.53 2.29 14.62
C ASN A 316 39.97 1.55 13.40
N LYS A 317 40.83 0.85 12.66
CA LYS A 317 40.48 -0.07 11.54
C LYS A 317 39.59 -1.27 11.95
N SER A 318 38.88 -1.20 13.07
CA SER A 318 37.94 -2.22 13.53
C SER A 318 36.57 -2.07 12.85
N ILE A 319 35.94 -3.19 12.53
CA ILE A 319 34.64 -3.26 11.85
C ILE A 319 33.51 -2.70 12.75
N HIS A 320 33.64 -2.79 14.08
CA HIS A 320 32.61 -2.40 15.04
C HIS A 320 32.16 -0.93 14.95
N PRO A 321 33.06 0.08 15.05
CA PRO A 321 32.66 1.49 14.95
C PRO A 321 32.08 1.86 13.57
N ALA A 322 32.60 1.28 12.49
CA ALA A 322 32.08 1.50 11.14
C ALA A 322 30.66 0.94 10.98
N ALA A 323 30.41 -0.28 11.46
CA ALA A 323 29.07 -0.87 11.46
C ALA A 323 28.09 -0.08 12.35
N GLY A 324 28.56 0.39 13.52
CA GLY A 324 27.77 1.23 14.42
C GLY A 324 27.33 2.55 13.79
N LEU A 325 28.23 3.25 13.09
CA LEU A 325 27.91 4.52 12.41
C LEU A 325 26.89 4.30 11.27
N LEU A 326 27.05 3.23 10.50
CA LEU A 326 26.07 2.85 9.46
C LEU A 326 24.68 2.57 10.07
N LEU A 327 24.61 1.84 11.19
CA LEU A 327 23.35 1.57 11.89
C LEU A 327 22.66 2.85 12.37
N VAL A 328 23.42 3.84 12.88
CA VAL A 328 22.88 5.14 13.29
C VAL A 328 22.32 5.92 12.10
N SER A 329 22.98 5.89 10.94
CA SER A 329 22.42 6.51 9.73
C SER A 329 21.12 5.83 9.27
N LEU A 330 21.08 4.50 9.31
CA LEU A 330 19.91 3.72 8.91
C LEU A 330 18.71 3.88 9.86
N ILE A 331 18.94 4.04 11.17
CA ILE A 331 17.83 4.28 12.11
C ILE A 331 17.20 5.66 11.92
N LEU A 332 17.96 6.68 11.54
CA LEU A 332 17.40 7.99 11.20
C LEU A 332 16.49 7.91 9.96
N ILE A 333 16.90 7.17 8.94
CA ILE A 333 16.07 6.88 7.76
C ILE A 333 14.80 6.12 8.18
N GLN A 334 14.92 5.17 9.11
CA GLN A 334 13.80 4.39 9.61
C GLN A 334 12.76 5.25 10.35
N VAL A 335 13.21 6.24 11.13
CA VAL A 335 12.33 7.23 11.79
C VAL A 335 11.63 8.11 10.77
N LEU A 336 12.34 8.58 9.74
CA LEU A 336 11.75 9.36 8.65
C LEU A 336 10.62 8.58 7.94
N PHE A 337 10.86 7.30 7.61
CA PHE A 337 9.80 6.46 7.05
C PHE A 337 8.64 6.20 8.01
N GLY A 338 8.92 6.09 9.32
CA GLY A 338 7.89 5.97 10.36
C GLY A 338 6.97 7.19 10.40
N ILE A 339 7.55 8.39 10.43
CA ILE A 339 6.80 9.66 10.42
C ILE A 339 6.02 9.82 9.11
N ALA A 340 6.65 9.55 7.96
CA ALA A 340 5.97 9.63 6.66
C ALA A 340 4.79 8.65 6.56
N SER A 341 4.91 7.44 7.14
CA SER A 341 3.83 6.46 7.22
C SER A 341 2.66 6.95 8.09
N LEU A 342 2.95 7.68 9.17
CA LEU A 342 1.95 8.30 10.05
C LEU A 342 1.23 9.46 9.34
N VAL A 343 1.98 10.35 8.67
CA VAL A 343 1.41 11.46 7.87
C VAL A 343 0.51 10.93 6.76
N GLY A 344 0.87 9.79 6.15
CA GLY A 344 0.03 9.13 5.14
C GLY A 344 -1.31 8.58 5.66
N LEU A 345 -1.61 8.64 6.95
CA LEU A 345 -2.91 8.26 7.51
C LEU A 345 -3.96 9.37 7.37
N TRP A 346 -3.54 10.64 7.30
CA TRP A 346 -4.41 11.81 7.17
C TRP A 346 -4.17 12.60 5.87
N ASN A 347 -3.00 12.47 5.23
CA ASN A 347 -2.64 13.23 4.02
C ASN A 347 -2.79 12.37 2.76
N GLU A 348 -3.66 12.78 1.83
CA GLU A 348 -3.93 12.04 0.60
C GLU A 348 -2.73 11.94 -0.36
N GLY A 349 -1.86 12.96 -0.40
CA GLY A 349 -0.66 12.96 -1.22
C GLY A 349 0.32 11.88 -0.78
N VAL A 350 0.58 11.82 0.53
CA VAL A 350 1.47 10.82 1.13
C VAL A 350 0.83 9.44 1.19
N ALA A 351 -0.51 9.35 1.34
CA ALA A 351 -1.25 8.09 1.33
C ALA A 351 -1.01 7.27 0.05
N ARG A 352 -0.81 7.93 -1.11
CA ARG A 352 -0.48 7.26 -2.38
C ARG A 352 0.85 6.52 -2.34
N LEU A 353 1.85 7.06 -1.63
CA LEU A 353 3.18 6.46 -1.47
C LEU A 353 3.27 5.56 -0.22
N ARG A 354 2.27 5.58 0.66
CA ARG A 354 2.28 4.88 1.95
C ARG A 354 2.54 3.37 1.82
N GLY A 355 2.06 2.73 0.75
CA GLY A 355 2.34 1.32 0.49
C GLY A 355 3.84 1.04 0.37
N TRP A 356 4.54 1.86 -0.41
CA TRP A 356 6.00 1.81 -0.58
C TRP A 356 6.74 2.18 0.69
N ILE A 357 6.35 3.29 1.34
CA ILE A 357 6.95 3.75 2.60
C ILE A 357 6.87 2.66 3.67
N LYS A 358 5.72 2.02 3.82
CA LYS A 358 5.52 0.93 4.79
C LYS A 358 6.34 -0.31 4.43
N MET A 359 6.46 -0.64 3.15
CA MET A 359 7.31 -1.74 2.69
C MET A 359 8.78 -1.51 3.04
N PHE A 360 9.31 -0.32 2.74
CA PHE A 360 10.67 0.06 3.11
C PHE A 360 10.86 0.12 4.63
N HIS A 361 9.96 0.75 5.37
CA HIS A 361 10.00 0.79 6.83
C HIS A 361 10.05 -0.61 7.44
N ASN A 362 9.20 -1.53 6.98
CA ASN A 362 9.19 -2.89 7.53
C ASN A 362 10.48 -3.66 7.20
N ASN A 363 10.98 -3.55 5.97
CA ASN A 363 12.15 -4.30 5.50
C ASN A 363 13.46 -3.75 6.09
N VAL A 364 13.64 -2.43 6.08
CA VAL A 364 14.81 -1.76 6.67
C VAL A 364 14.82 -1.99 8.19
N GLY A 365 13.68 -1.86 8.86
CA GLY A 365 13.55 -2.15 10.29
C GLY A 365 13.93 -3.58 10.65
N PHE A 366 13.52 -4.57 9.85
CA PHE A 366 13.91 -5.96 10.07
C PHE A 366 15.42 -6.18 9.90
N MET A 367 16.01 -5.63 8.84
CA MET A 367 17.46 -5.75 8.60
C MET A 367 18.27 -5.06 9.70
N LEU A 368 17.81 -3.89 10.18
CA LEU A 368 18.40 -3.19 11.33
C LEU A 368 18.46 -4.09 12.57
N MET A 369 17.38 -4.81 12.89
CA MET A 369 17.36 -5.70 14.06
C MET A 369 18.36 -6.87 13.94
N LEU A 370 18.50 -7.45 12.75
CA LEU A 370 19.48 -8.53 12.53
C LEU A 370 20.92 -8.03 12.64
N VAL A 371 21.24 -6.93 11.95
CA VAL A 371 22.60 -6.37 11.94
C VAL A 371 22.98 -5.87 13.34
N ALA A 372 22.05 -5.23 14.06
CA ALA A 372 22.29 -4.76 15.41
C ALA A 372 22.62 -5.90 16.40
N GLY A 373 21.97 -7.07 16.28
CA GLY A 373 22.30 -8.23 17.09
C GLY A 373 23.75 -8.70 16.90
N VAL A 374 24.23 -8.69 15.65
CA VAL A 374 25.63 -9.03 15.32
C VAL A 374 26.59 -7.95 15.83
N THR A 375 26.29 -6.67 15.59
CA THR A 375 27.13 -5.55 16.02
C THR A 375 27.24 -5.45 17.55
N ALA A 376 26.15 -5.75 18.27
CA ALA A 376 26.17 -5.85 19.73
C ALA A 376 27.09 -6.99 20.19
N GLY A 377 27.06 -8.14 19.53
CA GLY A 377 27.99 -9.25 19.79
C GLY A 377 29.46 -8.87 19.57
N LEU A 378 29.77 -8.14 18.49
CA LEU A 378 31.11 -7.60 18.24
C LEU A 378 31.55 -6.61 19.34
N GLY A 379 30.61 -5.82 19.88
CA GLY A 379 30.87 -4.93 21.01
C GLY A 379 31.20 -5.69 22.30
N VAL A 380 30.44 -6.76 22.60
CA VAL A 380 30.71 -7.64 23.74
C VAL A 380 32.05 -8.35 23.58
N GLU A 381 32.38 -8.89 22.40
CA GLU A 381 33.69 -9.50 22.12
C GLU A 381 34.84 -8.51 22.28
N THR A 382 34.62 -7.22 21.96
CA THR A 382 35.63 -6.16 22.13
C THR A 382 35.91 -5.86 23.61
N LEU A 383 34.89 -5.94 24.47
CA LEU A 383 35.01 -5.69 25.91
C LEU A 383 35.44 -6.93 26.70
N TYR A 384 34.89 -8.10 26.33
CA TYR A 384 35.01 -9.38 27.02
C TYR A 384 35.23 -10.51 26.00
N PRO A 385 36.48 -10.70 25.51
CA PRO A 385 36.77 -11.69 24.49
C PRO A 385 36.46 -13.12 24.94
N PHE A 386 35.70 -13.87 24.13
CA PHE A 386 35.26 -15.22 24.49
C PHE A 386 36.42 -16.21 24.70
N SER A 387 37.56 -15.95 24.03
CA SER A 387 38.80 -16.73 24.16
C SER A 387 39.43 -16.70 25.56
N GLN A 388 39.05 -15.75 26.40
CA GLN A 388 39.58 -15.58 27.75
C GLN A 388 38.56 -16.13 28.76
N GLY A 389 38.86 -17.31 29.33
CA GLY A 389 37.91 -18.08 30.17
C GLY A 389 37.40 -17.36 31.43
N GLY A 390 37.94 -16.20 31.80
CA GLY A 390 37.66 -15.51 33.05
C GLY A 390 36.44 -14.57 33.07
N VAL A 391 35.86 -14.16 31.93
CA VAL A 391 34.80 -13.11 31.93
C VAL A 391 33.62 -13.44 31.01
N ARG A 392 33.02 -14.62 31.20
CA ARG A 392 31.81 -15.08 30.48
C ARG A 392 30.51 -14.41 30.96
N MET A 393 30.54 -13.64 32.06
CA MET A 393 29.36 -13.06 32.70
C MET A 393 28.52 -12.18 31.76
N MET A 394 29.14 -11.36 30.91
CA MET A 394 28.44 -10.44 30.00
C MET A 394 27.94 -11.10 28.70
N TRP A 395 28.40 -12.31 28.40
CA TRP A 395 27.87 -13.11 27.28
C TRP A 395 26.50 -13.70 27.60
N TYR A 396 26.22 -14.03 28.88
CA TYR A 396 24.93 -14.56 29.30
C TYR A 396 23.75 -13.63 28.97
N PRO A 397 23.72 -12.34 29.38
CA PRO A 397 22.59 -11.46 29.06
C PRO A 397 22.43 -11.26 27.55
N TYR A 398 23.54 -11.18 26.79
CA TYR A 398 23.49 -11.12 25.32
C TYR A 398 22.81 -12.36 24.72
N ILE A 399 23.29 -13.56 25.06
CA ILE A 399 22.75 -14.82 24.54
C ILE A 399 21.27 -14.98 24.93
N VAL A 400 20.94 -14.70 26.19
CA VAL A 400 19.55 -14.77 26.69
C VAL A 400 18.65 -13.86 25.88
N LEU A 401 19.00 -12.59 25.69
CA LEU A 401 18.16 -11.64 24.94
C LEU A 401 18.04 -11.98 23.45
N VAL A 402 19.14 -12.42 22.82
CA VAL A 402 19.14 -12.80 21.40
C VAL A 402 18.32 -14.06 21.13
N ILE A 403 18.26 -15.01 22.08
CA ILE A 403 17.42 -16.22 21.97
C ILE A 403 15.97 -15.94 22.39
N PHE A 404 15.77 -15.11 23.42
CA PHE A 404 14.45 -14.79 23.97
C PHE A 404 13.50 -14.21 22.92
N TRP A 405 13.93 -13.19 22.17
CA TRP A 405 13.06 -12.53 21.20
C TRP A 405 12.57 -13.45 20.08
N PRO A 406 13.43 -14.20 19.37
CA PRO A 406 12.97 -15.19 18.38
C PRO A 406 11.93 -16.17 18.93
N ILE A 407 12.12 -16.69 20.15
CA ILE A 407 11.15 -17.59 20.80
C ILE A 407 9.81 -16.85 21.01
N VAL A 408 9.84 -15.64 21.55
CA VAL A 408 8.65 -14.82 21.78
C VAL A 408 7.92 -14.49 20.48
N PHE A 409 8.64 -14.12 19.41
CA PHE A 409 8.03 -13.86 18.09
C PHE A 409 7.45 -15.13 17.46
N ILE A 410 8.13 -16.28 17.53
CA ILE A 410 7.64 -17.55 16.99
C ILE A 410 6.40 -18.01 17.75
N THR A 411 6.44 -18.01 19.08
CA THR A 411 5.30 -18.41 19.92
C THR A 411 4.09 -17.50 19.70
N ALA A 412 4.29 -16.19 19.67
CA ALA A 412 3.22 -15.23 19.38
C ALA A 412 2.68 -15.37 17.95
N GLU A 413 3.51 -15.62 16.94
CA GLU A 413 3.08 -15.84 15.55
C GLU A 413 2.25 -17.13 15.42
N VAL A 414 2.67 -18.22 16.07
CA VAL A 414 1.91 -19.48 16.11
C VAL A 414 0.56 -19.28 16.80
N TYR A 415 0.55 -18.59 17.94
CA TYR A 415 -0.69 -18.26 18.65
C TYR A 415 -1.62 -17.38 17.80
N TYR A 416 -1.10 -16.31 17.21
CA TYR A 416 -1.86 -15.39 16.36
C TYR A 416 -2.47 -16.09 15.15
N ARG A 417 -1.71 -16.96 14.47
CA ARG A 417 -2.22 -17.73 13.32
C ARG A 417 -3.29 -18.75 13.72
N LYS A 418 -3.19 -19.36 14.90
CA LYS A 418 -4.18 -20.33 15.39
C LYS A 418 -5.47 -19.66 15.88
N SER A 419 -5.38 -18.49 16.50
CA SER A 419 -6.51 -17.82 17.16
C SER A 419 -7.23 -16.78 16.29
N VAL A 420 -6.51 -16.11 15.38
CA VAL A 420 -7.03 -14.93 14.65
C VAL A 420 -7.26 -15.18 13.16
N VAL A 421 -6.48 -16.07 12.53
CA VAL A 421 -6.62 -16.38 11.09
C VAL A 421 -7.58 -17.56 10.92
N ARG A 422 -8.73 -17.31 10.27
CA ARG A 422 -9.68 -18.35 9.82
C ARG A 422 -8.89 -19.43 9.07
N LYS A 423 -8.93 -20.69 9.55
CA LYS A 423 -8.74 -21.83 8.66
C LYS A 423 -10.10 -22.12 8.03
N GLU A 424 -10.40 -21.43 6.94
CA GLU A 424 -11.41 -21.95 6.02
C GLU A 424 -10.72 -22.77 4.94
N PRO A 425 -11.31 -23.90 4.52
CA PRO A 425 -10.77 -24.70 3.43
C PRO A 425 -10.75 -23.82 2.19
N ARG A 426 -9.57 -23.62 1.59
CA ARG A 426 -9.47 -23.06 0.25
C ARG A 426 -10.26 -23.96 -0.71
N ARG A 427 -11.53 -23.64 -0.98
CA ARG A 427 -12.15 -24.03 -2.25
C ARG A 427 -11.45 -23.22 -3.33
N GLY A 428 -10.91 -23.95 -4.30
CA GLY A 428 -9.83 -23.50 -5.14
C GLY A 428 -10.22 -22.38 -6.10
N VAL A 429 -9.74 -21.18 -5.83
CA VAL A 429 -9.46 -20.21 -6.89
C VAL A 429 -8.27 -20.76 -7.68
N ARG A 430 -8.54 -21.37 -8.83
CA ARG A 430 -7.48 -21.62 -9.83
C ARG A 430 -7.00 -20.24 -10.32
N PRO A 431 -5.68 -19.98 -10.39
CA PRO A 431 -5.20 -18.77 -11.02
C PRO A 431 -5.64 -18.75 -12.49
N MET A 432 -6.34 -17.68 -12.88
CA MET A 432 -6.66 -17.34 -14.27
C MET A 432 -5.33 -17.27 -15.04
N MET A 433 -5.07 -18.28 -15.85
CA MET A 433 -3.93 -18.29 -16.77
C MET A 433 -4.22 -17.31 -17.92
N PRO A 434 -3.22 -16.54 -18.40
CA PRO A 434 -3.39 -15.71 -19.59
C PRO A 434 -3.69 -16.60 -20.79
N GLY A 435 -4.70 -16.22 -21.57
CA GLY A 435 -5.14 -16.93 -22.77
C GLY A 435 -3.97 -17.22 -23.72
N LYS A 436 -3.67 -18.50 -23.91
CA LYS A 436 -2.85 -18.96 -25.02
C LYS A 436 -3.69 -18.84 -26.28
N LYS A 437 -3.28 -17.97 -27.20
CA LYS A 437 -3.79 -17.97 -28.59
C LYS A 437 -3.67 -19.39 -29.12
N ILE A 438 -4.80 -19.99 -29.48
CA ILE A 438 -4.83 -21.19 -30.31
C ILE A 438 -5.19 -20.69 -31.70
N ASP A 439 -4.19 -20.73 -32.58
CA ASP A 439 -4.35 -20.46 -33.99
C ASP A 439 -5.29 -21.50 -34.61
N GLY A 440 -6.13 -21.03 -35.54
CA GLY A 440 -7.08 -21.86 -36.26
C GLY A 440 -6.37 -22.92 -37.10
N GLY A 441 -6.78 -24.16 -36.89
CA GLY A 441 -6.41 -25.32 -37.71
C GLY A 441 -7.55 -26.31 -37.70
N SER A 442 -8.23 -26.41 -38.85
CA SER A 442 -9.32 -27.34 -39.16
C SER A 442 -8.98 -28.79 -38.78
N THR A 443 -9.94 -29.53 -38.23
CA THR A 443 -10.48 -30.80 -38.78
C THR A 443 -11.57 -31.35 -37.86
N GLY A 444 -12.60 -31.92 -38.48
CA GLY A 444 -13.84 -32.33 -37.84
C GLY A 444 -13.80 -33.68 -37.10
N GLY A 445 -14.96 -34.05 -36.57
CA GLY A 445 -15.22 -35.35 -35.96
C GLY A 445 -16.19 -35.20 -34.80
N GLY A 446 -17.49 -35.41 -35.06
CA GLY A 446 -18.54 -35.37 -34.05
C GLY A 446 -18.45 -36.52 -33.04
N LEU A 447 -19.17 -36.38 -31.93
CA LEU A 447 -20.11 -37.35 -31.38
C LEU A 447 -20.61 -36.87 -30.00
N ASP A 448 -21.93 -36.73 -29.92
CA ASP A 448 -22.83 -37.04 -28.80
C ASP A 448 -22.37 -36.80 -27.35
N ARG A 449 -23.11 -35.92 -26.66
CA ARG A 449 -24.11 -36.35 -25.66
C ARG A 449 -24.82 -35.16 -25.04
N GLY A 450 -26.14 -35.23 -25.05
CA GLY A 450 -27.00 -34.38 -24.26
C GLY A 450 -26.65 -34.44 -22.77
N GLY A 451 -26.41 -33.27 -22.20
CA GLY A 451 -26.32 -33.04 -20.76
C GLY A 451 -27.21 -31.86 -20.43
N SER A 452 -28.39 -32.18 -19.90
CA SER A 452 -29.43 -31.27 -19.43
C SER A 452 -28.89 -30.06 -18.66
N LEU A 453 -29.17 -28.85 -19.14
CA LEU A 453 -29.11 -27.58 -18.41
C LEU A 453 -30.21 -27.52 -17.35
N SER A 454 -30.13 -28.37 -16.34
CA SER A 454 -31.08 -28.39 -15.20
C SER A 454 -30.39 -28.21 -13.84
N GLY A 455 -29.15 -27.75 -13.80
CA GLY A 455 -28.37 -27.56 -12.57
C GLY A 455 -28.52 -26.22 -11.84
N ALA A 456 -29.22 -25.23 -12.40
CA ALA A 456 -29.34 -23.88 -11.81
C ALA A 456 -30.57 -23.71 -10.89
N ARG A 457 -31.19 -24.81 -10.46
CA ARG A 457 -32.37 -24.76 -9.58
C ARG A 457 -32.01 -25.36 -8.22
N ASN A 458 -31.94 -24.48 -7.22
CA ASN A 458 -31.65 -24.70 -5.79
C ASN A 458 -30.22 -24.39 -5.34
N ARG A 459 -29.90 -23.10 -5.18
CA ARG A 459 -28.96 -22.65 -4.15
C ARG A 459 -29.45 -21.35 -3.49
N LYS A 460 -30.63 -21.44 -2.86
CA LYS A 460 -31.00 -20.57 -1.74
C LYS A 460 -30.54 -21.25 -0.44
N GLU A 461 -29.23 -21.40 -0.25
CA GLU A 461 -28.70 -21.64 1.09
C GLU A 461 -28.30 -20.27 1.64
N GLY A 462 -29.09 -19.75 2.57
CA GLY A 462 -28.74 -18.57 3.33
C GLY A 462 -27.45 -18.86 4.08
N MET A 463 -26.34 -18.26 3.63
CA MET A 463 -25.08 -18.29 4.33
C MET A 463 -25.30 -17.66 5.71
N GLN A 464 -25.09 -18.45 6.76
CA GLN A 464 -25.39 -18.08 8.13
C GLN A 464 -24.56 -16.83 8.51
N MET A 465 -25.24 -15.69 8.65
CA MET A 465 -24.66 -14.47 9.22
C MET A 465 -24.05 -14.85 10.57
N THR A 466 -22.77 -14.51 10.78
CA THR A 466 -22.14 -14.76 12.09
C THR A 466 -22.77 -13.77 13.07
N GLU A 467 -23.80 -14.21 13.79
CA GLU A 467 -24.42 -13.41 14.84
C GLU A 467 -23.34 -12.96 15.82
N LEU A 468 -23.26 -11.64 16.02
CA LEU A 468 -22.44 -11.08 17.09
C LEU A 468 -23.01 -11.62 18.42
N PRO A 469 -22.17 -12.12 19.35
CA PRO A 469 -22.59 -12.29 20.72
C PRO A 469 -22.81 -10.88 21.30
N ILE A 470 -23.99 -10.32 21.09
CA ILE A 470 -24.42 -9.09 21.74
C ILE A 470 -24.56 -9.45 23.22
N HIS A 471 -23.67 -8.94 24.06
CA HIS A 471 -23.78 -9.09 25.50
C HIS A 471 -25.16 -8.58 25.92
N ALA A 472 -26.01 -9.51 26.40
CA ALA A 472 -27.41 -9.28 26.73
C ALA A 472 -27.65 -8.14 27.73
N GLU A 473 -26.61 -7.73 28.48
CA GLU A 473 -26.66 -6.67 29.48
C GLU A 473 -26.74 -5.24 28.92
N ARG A 474 -26.51 -5.00 27.62
CA ARG A 474 -26.46 -3.62 27.05
C ARG A 474 -27.71 -3.17 26.28
N LYS A 475 -28.81 -3.92 26.32
CA LYS A 475 -30.06 -3.62 25.58
C LYS A 475 -30.83 -2.36 26.05
N VAL A 476 -30.36 -1.64 27.07
CA VAL A 476 -31.23 -0.72 27.82
C VAL A 476 -31.32 0.72 27.27
N HIS A 477 -30.50 1.16 26.30
CA HIS A 477 -30.72 2.44 25.60
C HIS A 477 -30.15 2.40 24.17
N MET A 478 -30.87 1.81 23.22
CA MET A 478 -30.54 1.91 21.80
C MET A 478 -31.32 3.07 21.18
N LYS A 479 -30.62 4.02 20.55
CA LYS A 479 -31.27 5.06 19.76
C LYS A 479 -31.84 4.45 18.48
N MET A 480 -33.02 4.88 18.09
CA MET A 480 -33.65 4.52 16.82
C MET A 480 -33.25 5.55 15.78
N TYR A 481 -32.83 5.10 14.61
CA TYR A 481 -32.52 5.96 13.47
C TYR A 481 -33.25 5.46 12.23
N THR A 482 -33.73 6.37 11.40
CA THR A 482 -34.01 6.14 9.97
C THR A 482 -32.75 6.50 9.15
N TRP A 483 -32.71 6.19 7.85
CA TRP A 483 -31.60 6.62 7.00
C TRP A 483 -31.47 8.15 6.91
N GLU A 484 -32.59 8.87 6.95
CA GLU A 484 -32.62 10.34 6.97
C GLU A 484 -32.02 10.90 8.25
N THR A 485 -32.53 10.48 9.43
CA THR A 485 -32.00 10.94 10.73
C THR A 485 -30.54 10.51 10.94
N LEU A 486 -30.11 9.39 10.36
CA LEU A 486 -28.71 8.98 10.33
C LEU A 486 -27.85 9.95 9.50
N ASP A 487 -28.33 10.36 8.32
CA ASP A 487 -27.63 11.34 7.48
C ASP A 487 -27.60 12.73 8.13
N GLU A 488 -28.65 13.15 8.83
CA GLU A 488 -28.66 14.38 9.64
C GLU A 488 -27.60 14.32 10.75
N ALA A 489 -27.53 13.21 11.50
CA ALA A 489 -26.53 13.03 12.54
C ALA A 489 -25.10 13.05 11.98
N VAL A 490 -24.88 12.36 10.86
CA VAL A 490 -23.57 12.33 10.17
C VAL A 490 -23.19 13.70 9.61
N SER A 491 -24.15 14.43 9.06
CA SER A 491 -23.97 15.80 8.57
C SER A 491 -23.70 16.78 9.71
N GLY A 492 -24.27 16.53 10.89
CA GLY A 492 -23.97 17.20 12.16
C GLY A 492 -22.58 16.89 12.73
N GLY A 493 -21.84 15.97 12.12
CA GLY A 493 -20.47 15.62 12.50
C GLY A 493 -20.33 14.31 13.28
N GLU A 494 -21.43 13.57 13.50
CA GLU A 494 -21.35 12.23 14.08
C GLU A 494 -20.68 11.24 13.11
N MET A 495 -20.04 10.21 13.68
CA MET A 495 -19.31 9.19 12.92
C MET A 495 -20.01 7.84 13.10
N LEU A 496 -21.09 7.63 12.34
CA LEU A 496 -21.99 6.49 12.45
C LEU A 496 -21.93 5.61 11.20
N VAL A 497 -21.98 4.29 11.40
CA VAL A 497 -22.05 3.30 10.30
C VAL A 497 -23.07 2.23 10.60
N VAL A 498 -23.72 1.70 9.56
CA VAL A 498 -24.66 0.58 9.68
C VAL A 498 -23.90 -0.73 9.47
N GLY A 499 -24.12 -1.74 10.29
CA GLY A 499 -23.53 -3.07 10.14
C GLY A 499 -24.51 -4.16 10.53
N ASN A 500 -24.33 -5.35 9.94
CA ASN A 500 -25.33 -6.42 9.97
C ASN A 500 -26.69 -5.94 9.40
N GLY A 501 -26.63 -4.91 8.55
CA GLY A 501 -27.65 -4.10 7.88
C GLY A 501 -28.81 -3.55 8.70
N HIS A 502 -28.77 -3.59 10.04
CA HIS A 502 -29.72 -2.87 10.89
C HIS A 502 -29.13 -2.29 12.17
N TYR A 503 -27.91 -2.65 12.58
CA TYR A 503 -27.30 -2.09 13.78
C TYR A 503 -26.42 -0.88 13.47
N ILE A 504 -26.42 0.11 14.35
CA ILE A 504 -25.66 1.36 14.19
C ILE A 504 -24.51 1.42 15.18
N TYR A 505 -23.32 1.70 14.64
CA TYR A 505 -22.07 1.73 15.39
C TYR A 505 -21.43 3.13 15.33
N ASP A 506 -21.01 3.65 16.48
CA ASP A 506 -20.24 4.89 16.58
C ASP A 506 -18.73 4.62 16.49
N ILE A 507 -18.15 4.99 15.35
CA ILE A 507 -16.73 4.78 15.04
C ILE A 507 -15.84 5.98 15.41
N SER A 508 -16.38 7.02 16.06
CA SER A 508 -15.63 8.22 16.47
C SER A 508 -14.39 7.88 17.31
N LYS A 509 -14.54 7.02 18.31
CA LYS A 509 -13.45 6.56 19.19
C LYS A 509 -12.43 5.68 18.48
N TRP A 510 -12.77 5.15 17.32
CA TRP A 510 -11.89 4.27 16.55
C TRP A 510 -11.09 5.02 15.48
N ILE A 511 -11.45 6.26 15.15
CA ILE A 511 -10.88 6.98 14.01
C ILE A 511 -9.36 7.11 14.07
N THR A 512 -8.81 7.45 15.24
CA THR A 512 -7.38 7.67 15.46
C THR A 512 -6.58 6.37 15.62
N SER A 513 -7.23 5.27 15.99
CA SER A 513 -6.57 3.98 16.23
C SER A 513 -6.84 2.94 15.13
N HIS A 514 -7.58 3.30 14.09
CA HIS A 514 -7.93 2.38 13.01
C HIS A 514 -6.70 2.03 12.14
N PRO A 515 -6.36 0.74 11.96
CA PRO A 515 -5.14 0.31 11.29
C PRO A 515 -5.10 0.67 9.79
N GLY A 516 -6.27 0.86 9.17
CA GLY A 516 -6.43 1.30 7.78
C GLY A 516 -6.31 2.81 7.59
N GLY A 517 -6.29 3.60 8.67
CA GLY A 517 -6.26 5.06 8.65
C GLY A 517 -7.64 5.71 8.66
N GLN A 518 -7.64 7.03 8.87
CA GLN A 518 -8.86 7.85 9.04
C GLN A 518 -9.63 8.01 7.72
N LEU A 519 -8.91 8.10 6.60
CA LEU A 519 -9.50 8.30 5.27
C LEU A 519 -10.53 7.22 4.89
N ILE A 520 -10.29 5.95 5.28
CA ILE A 520 -11.23 4.86 5.02
C ILE A 520 -12.48 5.00 5.88
N LEU A 521 -12.32 5.37 7.15
CA LEU A 521 -13.44 5.55 8.07
C LEU A 521 -14.34 6.74 7.69
N HIS A 522 -13.75 7.82 7.19
CA HIS A 522 -14.52 8.92 6.62
C HIS A 522 -15.25 8.54 5.33
N ALA A 523 -14.70 7.60 4.53
CA ALA A 523 -15.35 7.14 3.30
C ALA A 523 -16.59 6.26 3.56
N VAL A 524 -16.58 5.50 4.67
CA VAL A 524 -17.71 4.62 5.04
C VAL A 524 -18.72 5.30 5.98
N ASN A 525 -18.42 6.50 6.48
CA ASN A 525 -19.31 7.21 7.40
C ASN A 525 -20.68 7.50 6.75
N GLY A 526 -21.75 7.11 7.44
CA GLY A 526 -23.13 7.19 6.97
C GLY A 526 -23.53 6.12 5.96
N THR A 527 -22.78 5.01 5.84
CA THR A 527 -23.08 3.92 4.89
C THR A 527 -23.14 2.56 5.58
N ASP A 528 -23.71 1.57 4.89
CA ASP A 528 -23.70 0.18 5.31
C ASP A 528 -22.32 -0.47 5.05
N ILE A 529 -21.69 -0.96 6.13
CA ILE A 529 -20.39 -1.64 6.13
C ILE A 529 -20.51 -3.16 6.29
N THR A 530 -21.72 -3.71 6.15
CA THR A 530 -21.99 -5.14 6.38
C THR A 530 -21.10 -6.02 5.51
N ASN A 531 -20.99 -5.68 4.22
CA ASN A 531 -20.17 -6.43 3.28
C ASN A 531 -18.66 -6.29 3.50
N ASP A 532 -18.18 -5.23 4.17
CA ASP A 532 -16.75 -5.10 4.47
C ASP A 532 -16.31 -5.92 5.68
N TYR A 533 -17.23 -6.22 6.60
CA TYR A 533 -16.93 -6.81 7.92
C TYR A 533 -17.47 -8.22 8.10
N PHE A 534 -18.67 -8.51 7.58
CA PHE A 534 -19.38 -9.76 7.84
C PHE A 534 -19.39 -10.70 6.63
N HIS A 535 -19.14 -10.19 5.42
CA HIS A 535 -18.98 -11.00 4.21
C HIS A 535 -17.50 -11.17 3.85
N GLU A 536 -17.15 -12.35 3.35
CA GLU A 536 -15.78 -12.59 2.89
C GLU A 536 -15.52 -11.75 1.64
N ALA A 537 -14.43 -10.97 1.65
CA ALA A 537 -13.93 -10.29 0.46
C ALA A 537 -13.52 -11.34 -0.59
N GLY A 538 -14.50 -11.76 -1.41
CA GLY A 538 -14.43 -12.94 -2.25
C GLY A 538 -15.81 -13.48 -2.67
N PHE A 539 -16.88 -13.10 -1.96
CA PHE A 539 -18.26 -13.47 -2.28
C PHE A 539 -18.61 -13.26 -3.77
N ASP A 540 -18.31 -12.07 -4.29
CA ASP A 540 -18.60 -11.72 -5.69
C ASP A 540 -17.64 -12.31 -6.72
N ALA A 541 -16.49 -12.86 -6.32
CA ALA A 541 -15.44 -13.25 -7.26
C ALA A 541 -15.81 -14.52 -8.02
N ASP A 542 -16.59 -15.41 -7.39
CA ASP A 542 -17.10 -16.63 -8.01
C ASP A 542 -18.30 -16.35 -8.94
N ASP A 543 -19.04 -15.26 -8.69
CA ASP A 543 -20.21 -14.83 -9.50
C ASP A 543 -19.82 -13.87 -10.64
N PHE A 544 -18.58 -13.37 -10.65
CA PHE A 544 -18.09 -12.47 -11.70
C PHE A 544 -17.82 -13.22 -13.01
N ALA A 545 -18.64 -12.95 -14.01
CA ALA A 545 -18.38 -13.29 -15.40
C ALA A 545 -18.07 -12.01 -16.20
N PRO A 546 -16.91 -11.89 -16.86
CA PRO A 546 -16.60 -10.71 -17.65
C PRO A 546 -17.55 -10.59 -18.84
N ARG A 547 -18.04 -9.38 -19.10
CA ARG A 547 -18.83 -9.09 -20.31
C ARG A 547 -18.00 -9.35 -21.56
N ALA A 548 -18.61 -9.97 -22.57
CA ALA A 548 -17.98 -10.14 -23.87
C ALA A 548 -17.68 -8.76 -24.49
N PRO A 549 -16.48 -8.55 -25.07
CA PRO A 549 -16.14 -7.27 -25.67
C PRO A 549 -17.13 -6.94 -26.79
N ILE A 550 -17.61 -5.69 -26.79
CA ILE A 550 -18.50 -5.20 -27.84
C ILE A 550 -17.72 -5.24 -29.16
N PRO A 551 -18.21 -5.95 -30.20
CA PRO A 551 -17.58 -5.96 -31.50
C PRO A 551 -17.46 -4.54 -32.04
N ALA A 552 -16.27 -4.20 -32.55
CA ALA A 552 -16.01 -2.88 -33.12
C ALA A 552 -17.01 -2.58 -34.24
N ASN A 553 -17.48 -1.34 -34.29
CA ASN A 553 -18.31 -0.90 -35.41
C ASN A 553 -17.48 -0.92 -36.70
N ILE A 554 -17.99 -1.56 -37.76
CA ILE A 554 -17.33 -1.59 -39.05
C ILE A 554 -17.65 -0.26 -39.76
N SER A 555 -16.67 0.65 -39.78
CA SER A 555 -16.79 2.05 -40.22
C SER A 555 -17.31 2.26 -41.66
N ASN A 556 -17.33 1.21 -42.49
CA ASN A 556 -17.77 1.25 -43.88
C ASN A 556 -19.24 0.84 -44.12
N ARG A 557 -20.06 0.63 -43.07
CA ARG A 557 -21.53 0.40 -43.25
C ARG A 557 -22.24 1.56 -43.96
N ASN A 558 -21.64 2.76 -43.91
CA ASN A 558 -22.14 4.01 -44.52
C ASN A 558 -22.17 4.02 -46.07
N GLY A 559 -21.74 2.96 -46.76
CA GLY A 559 -21.88 2.84 -48.22
C GLY A 559 -23.29 2.50 -48.71
N GLY A 560 -24.15 1.94 -47.85
CA GLY A 560 -25.57 1.67 -48.13
C GLY A 560 -26.45 2.68 -47.40
N LYS A 561 -27.40 3.32 -48.11
CA LYS A 561 -28.43 4.16 -47.45
C LYS A 561 -29.14 3.31 -46.40
N LEU A 562 -29.22 3.78 -45.14
CA LEU A 562 -30.08 3.19 -44.11
C LEU A 562 -31.47 2.90 -44.72
N PRO A 563 -32.07 1.72 -44.48
CA PRO A 563 -33.38 1.40 -45.02
C PRO A 563 -34.38 2.50 -44.65
N ARG A 564 -35.00 3.11 -45.66
CA ARG A 564 -35.98 4.19 -45.46
C ARG A 564 -37.19 3.60 -44.73
N GLN A 565 -37.55 4.18 -43.59
CA GLN A 565 -38.70 3.76 -42.82
C GLN A 565 -39.95 3.78 -43.72
N ALA A 566 -40.60 2.63 -43.90
CA ALA A 566 -41.87 2.56 -44.60
C ALA A 566 -42.90 3.31 -43.74
N THR A 567 -43.57 4.31 -44.32
CA THR A 567 -44.68 5.00 -43.67
C THR A 567 -45.72 3.94 -43.32
N VAL A 568 -45.90 3.66 -42.02
CA VAL A 568 -46.90 2.70 -41.56
C VAL A 568 -48.28 3.27 -41.87
N SER A 569 -48.82 2.92 -43.04
CA SER A 569 -50.21 3.19 -43.37
C SER A 569 -51.10 2.33 -42.47
N SER A 570 -52.10 2.95 -41.87
CA SER A 570 -52.95 2.43 -40.78
C SER A 570 -53.91 1.29 -41.18
N ARG A 571 -53.45 0.33 -41.98
CA ARG A 571 -54.26 -0.82 -42.40
C ARG A 571 -53.39 -2.06 -42.64
N ALA A 572 -53.06 -2.75 -41.56
CA ALA A 572 -52.60 -4.13 -41.63
C ALA A 572 -53.28 -4.96 -40.53
N SER A 573 -54.45 -5.48 -40.90
CA SER A 573 -55.11 -6.57 -40.18
C SER A 573 -54.51 -7.88 -40.67
N THR A 574 -53.60 -8.50 -39.91
CA THR A 574 -53.21 -9.88 -40.18
C THR A 574 -52.97 -10.66 -38.90
N THR A 575 -53.68 -11.78 -38.82
CA THR A 575 -53.63 -12.90 -37.87
C THR A 575 -52.21 -13.31 -37.47
N MET A 576 -51.90 -13.25 -36.17
CA MET A 576 -50.67 -13.74 -35.58
C MET A 576 -50.92 -15.10 -34.90
N SER A 577 -50.37 -16.16 -35.49
CA SER A 577 -50.21 -17.47 -34.86
C SER A 577 -48.73 -17.83 -34.82
N ALA A 578 -48.13 -17.73 -33.63
CA ALA A 578 -47.03 -18.59 -33.15
C ALA A 578 -46.70 -18.22 -31.70
N ARG A 579 -47.22 -19.01 -30.74
CA ARG A 579 -46.79 -18.97 -29.34
C ARG A 579 -45.47 -19.75 -29.21
N VAL A 580 -44.33 -19.08 -29.40
CA VAL A 580 -43.05 -19.55 -28.87
C VAL A 580 -42.93 -19.05 -27.43
N SER A 581 -42.40 -19.85 -26.51
CA SER A 581 -42.28 -19.51 -25.08
C SER A 581 -41.28 -18.37 -24.87
N VAL A 582 -41.78 -17.12 -24.97
CA VAL A 582 -41.08 -15.86 -24.67
C VAL A 582 -40.46 -15.88 -23.26
N TYR A 583 -41.01 -16.69 -22.35
CA TYR A 583 -40.52 -16.84 -20.98
C TYR A 583 -39.06 -17.31 -20.87
N GLY A 584 -38.59 -18.20 -21.76
CA GLY A 584 -37.21 -18.69 -21.73
C GLY A 584 -36.19 -17.63 -22.17
N ALA A 585 -36.50 -16.88 -23.22
CA ALA A 585 -35.66 -15.80 -23.72
C ALA A 585 -35.64 -14.59 -22.78
N VAL A 586 -36.78 -14.22 -22.19
CA VAL A 586 -36.85 -13.14 -21.20
C VAL A 586 -36.12 -13.51 -19.90
N ALA A 587 -36.17 -14.78 -19.48
CA ALA A 587 -35.39 -15.27 -18.33
C ALA A 587 -33.88 -15.23 -18.62
N ALA A 588 -33.44 -15.67 -19.81
CA ALA A 588 -32.05 -15.59 -20.23
C ALA A 588 -31.54 -14.14 -20.33
N LEU A 589 -32.38 -13.22 -20.83
CA LEU A 589 -32.08 -11.77 -20.86
C LEU A 589 -32.03 -11.15 -19.47
N ALA A 590 -32.86 -11.61 -18.53
CA ALA A 590 -32.81 -11.17 -17.13
C ALA A 590 -31.55 -11.66 -16.40
N GLU A 591 -31.07 -12.86 -16.75
CA GLU A 591 -29.84 -13.47 -16.23
C GLU A 591 -28.58 -12.85 -16.87
N GLU A 592 -28.62 -12.52 -18.17
CA GLU A 592 -27.58 -11.75 -18.85
C GLU A 592 -27.50 -10.30 -18.32
N LYS A 593 -28.65 -9.68 -18.07
CA LYS A 593 -28.78 -8.37 -17.40
C LYS A 593 -28.23 -8.37 -15.98
N SER A 594 -28.25 -9.51 -15.27
CA SER A 594 -27.65 -9.61 -13.93
C SER A 594 -26.16 -9.89 -13.94
N ASN A 595 -25.63 -10.56 -14.97
CA ASN A 595 -24.26 -11.09 -14.93
C ASN A 595 -23.24 -10.31 -15.78
N SER A 596 -23.67 -9.38 -16.65
CA SER A 596 -22.81 -8.77 -17.67
C SER A 596 -22.92 -7.23 -17.74
N LEU A 597 -22.45 -6.52 -16.71
CA LEU A 597 -22.43 -5.03 -16.72
C LEU A 597 -21.04 -4.40 -16.81
N ILE A 598 -20.00 -5.20 -16.60
CA ILE A 598 -18.65 -4.70 -16.34
C ILE A 598 -17.63 -5.55 -17.11
N ASP A 599 -16.66 -4.91 -17.74
CA ASP A 599 -15.54 -5.61 -18.39
C ASP A 599 -14.44 -6.02 -17.38
N GLU A 600 -13.44 -6.78 -17.83
CA GLU A 600 -12.35 -7.22 -16.94
C GLU A 600 -11.49 -6.04 -16.40
N LYS A 601 -11.35 -4.96 -17.17
CA LYS A 601 -10.55 -3.79 -16.80
C LYS A 601 -11.27 -2.98 -15.73
N GLU A 602 -12.56 -2.73 -15.92
CA GLU A 602 -13.47 -2.08 -15.01
C GLU A 602 -13.61 -2.88 -13.72
N TRP A 603 -13.66 -4.22 -13.79
CA TRP A 603 -13.64 -5.09 -12.60
C TRP A 603 -12.34 -4.91 -11.78
N LYS A 604 -11.18 -4.83 -12.43
CA LYS A 604 -9.91 -4.52 -11.75
C LYS A 604 -9.94 -3.15 -11.07
N LEU A 605 -10.56 -2.15 -11.70
CA LEU A 605 -10.73 -0.82 -11.13
C LEU A 605 -11.71 -0.82 -9.95
N LEU A 606 -12.80 -1.59 -10.02
CA LEU A 606 -13.72 -1.81 -8.91
C LEU A 606 -13.01 -2.44 -7.71
N LEU A 607 -12.25 -3.52 -7.92
CA LEU A 607 -11.45 -4.18 -6.88
C LEU A 607 -10.41 -3.24 -6.27
N LYS A 608 -9.79 -2.37 -7.09
CA LYS A 608 -8.86 -1.33 -6.61
C LYS A 608 -9.57 -0.33 -5.70
N SER A 609 -10.79 0.10 -6.04
CA SER A 609 -11.61 1.02 -5.23
C SER A 609 -12.08 0.43 -3.91
N ARG A 610 -12.32 -0.88 -3.83
CA ARG A 610 -12.76 -1.57 -2.59
C ARG A 610 -11.82 -1.28 -1.42
N ARG A 611 -10.50 -1.30 -1.64
CA ARG A 611 -9.49 -1.13 -0.58
C ARG A 611 -9.75 -2.03 0.66
N THR A 612 -10.54 -3.09 0.50
CA THR A 612 -11.02 -3.94 1.59
C THR A 612 -9.89 -4.82 2.08
N HIS A 613 -9.61 -4.72 3.37
CA HIS A 613 -8.86 -5.74 4.08
C HIS A 613 -9.89 -6.68 4.71
N VAL A 614 -9.73 -8.00 4.54
CA VAL A 614 -10.53 -8.96 5.31
C VAL A 614 -10.30 -8.68 6.79
N HIS A 615 -11.37 -8.28 7.49
CA HIS A 615 -11.29 -7.93 8.89
C HIS A 615 -11.16 -9.20 9.73
N THR A 616 -10.25 -9.18 10.71
CA THR A 616 -10.06 -10.32 11.61
C THR A 616 -11.20 -10.40 12.63
N ARG A 617 -11.41 -11.57 13.26
CA ARG A 617 -12.41 -11.75 14.34
C ARG A 617 -12.28 -10.70 15.46
N LEU A 618 -11.05 -10.26 15.72
CA LEU A 618 -10.74 -9.22 16.71
C LEU A 618 -11.25 -7.83 16.31
N ALA A 619 -11.30 -7.52 15.01
CA ALA A 619 -11.89 -6.27 14.51
C ALA A 619 -13.42 -6.30 14.62
N ILE A 620 -14.05 -7.45 14.35
CA ILE A 620 -15.50 -7.65 14.51
C ILE A 620 -15.91 -7.51 15.99
N GLN A 621 -15.17 -8.13 16.92
CA GLN A 621 -15.40 -7.99 18.37
C GLN A 621 -15.25 -6.55 18.87
N ARG A 622 -14.44 -5.72 18.19
CA ARG A 622 -14.33 -4.31 18.53
C ARG A 622 -15.52 -3.52 18.09
N LEU A 623 -16.03 -3.80 16.91
CA LEU A 623 -17.24 -3.18 16.39
C LEU A 623 -18.42 -3.40 17.34
N SER A 624 -18.57 -4.60 17.93
CA SER A 624 -19.64 -4.84 18.92
C SER A 624 -19.58 -3.94 20.16
N HIS A 625 -18.40 -3.45 20.56
CA HIS A 625 -18.30 -2.50 21.69
C HIS A 625 -18.74 -1.07 21.32
N LEU A 626 -18.88 -0.79 20.02
CA LEU A 626 -19.25 0.50 19.46
C LEU A 626 -20.76 0.59 19.12
N LEU A 627 -21.56 -0.40 19.48
CA LEU A 627 -23.00 -0.41 19.22
C LEU A 627 -23.71 0.74 19.98
N VAL A 628 -24.48 1.55 19.27
CA VAL A 628 -25.21 2.72 19.82
C VAL A 628 -26.71 2.69 19.51
N GLY A 629 -27.13 2.06 18.41
CA GLY A 629 -28.53 2.11 18.00
C GLY A 629 -28.93 1.04 17.01
N GLU A 630 -30.17 1.15 16.56
CA GLU A 630 -30.80 0.28 15.57
C GLU A 630 -31.50 1.13 14.50
N LEU A 631 -31.45 0.66 13.27
CA LEU A 631 -32.11 1.24 12.12
C LEU A 631 -33.57 0.79 12.12
N VAL A 632 -34.49 1.76 12.26
CA VAL A 632 -35.93 1.55 12.28
C VAL A 632 -36.53 2.01 10.95
N ARG A 633 -37.61 1.35 10.55
CA ARG A 633 -38.33 1.67 9.32
C ARG A 633 -39.04 3.01 9.43
N ASP A 634 -39.03 3.77 8.35
CA ASP A 634 -39.96 4.88 8.19
C ASP A 634 -41.37 4.34 7.98
N SER A 635 -42.30 4.72 8.86
CA SER A 635 -43.70 4.30 8.78
C SER A 635 -44.48 4.98 7.64
N ASN A 636 -43.86 5.92 6.93
CA ASN A 636 -44.51 6.82 5.95
C ASN A 636 -44.27 6.48 4.47
N GLN A 637 -43.57 5.38 4.12
CA GLN A 637 -43.50 4.99 2.70
C GLN A 637 -44.82 4.34 2.24
N PRO A 638 -45.47 4.85 1.17
CA PRO A 638 -46.73 4.30 0.69
C PRO A 638 -46.54 2.85 0.21
N ARG A 639 -47.43 1.96 0.66
CA ARG A 639 -47.50 0.57 0.20
C ARG A 639 -47.89 0.57 -1.28
N LEU A 640 -46.91 0.35 -2.16
CA LEU A 640 -47.19 0.07 -3.56
C LEU A 640 -47.64 -1.40 -3.69
N GLY A 641 -48.97 -1.61 -3.63
CA GLY A 641 -49.60 -2.77 -4.27
C GLY A 641 -50.33 -3.80 -3.41
N ASP A 642 -51.11 -3.40 -2.40
CA ASP A 642 -52.14 -4.30 -1.84
C ASP A 642 -53.53 -3.82 -2.29
N ASP A 643 -54.20 -4.71 -3.02
CA ASP A 643 -55.61 -4.63 -3.44
C ASP A 643 -56.49 -4.77 -2.19
N ASP A 644 -57.41 -3.84 -1.98
CA ASP A 644 -58.27 -3.78 -0.79
C ASP A 644 -59.20 -5.01 -0.73
N THR A 645 -58.89 -5.96 0.16
CA THR A 645 -59.90 -6.88 0.70
C THR A 645 -59.71 -7.03 2.21
N GLU A 646 -60.62 -6.40 2.95
CA GLU A 646 -60.70 -6.44 4.41
C GLU A 646 -60.96 -7.85 4.95
N SER A 647 -60.26 -8.22 6.02
CA SER A 647 -60.76 -9.14 7.06
C SER A 647 -59.98 -8.94 8.37
N PRO A 648 -60.64 -8.85 9.53
CA PRO A 648 -59.99 -8.43 10.78
C PRO A 648 -59.48 -9.60 11.63
N ALA A 649 -58.34 -9.33 12.29
CA ALA A 649 -57.87 -9.84 13.58
C ALA A 649 -57.89 -11.37 13.86
N SER A 650 -56.69 -11.96 13.90
CA SER A 650 -56.39 -13.06 14.82
C SER A 650 -54.93 -12.99 15.33
N THR A 651 -54.82 -12.85 16.65
CA THR A 651 -53.74 -13.19 17.61
C THR A 651 -52.34 -13.64 17.10
N PRO A 652 -51.23 -13.13 17.68
CA PRO A 652 -49.88 -13.50 17.26
C PRO A 652 -49.50 -14.86 17.86
N SER A 653 -49.47 -15.91 17.04
CA SER A 653 -48.87 -17.19 17.40
C SER A 653 -47.35 -17.14 17.26
N SER A 654 -46.68 -17.34 18.39
CA SER A 654 -45.25 -17.50 18.55
C SER A 654 -44.71 -18.77 17.89
N SER A 655 -44.36 -18.70 16.61
CA SER A 655 -43.39 -19.60 15.96
C SER A 655 -43.11 -19.11 14.54
N SER A 656 -42.26 -18.10 14.40
CA SER A 656 -41.71 -17.70 13.11
C SER A 656 -40.28 -18.22 13.04
N THR A 657 -40.10 -19.26 12.22
CA THR A 657 -38.81 -19.75 11.76
C THR A 657 -38.05 -18.58 11.12
N LEU A 658 -37.09 -18.02 11.85
CA LEU A 658 -36.27 -16.87 11.46
C LEU A 658 -35.39 -17.22 10.25
N VAL A 659 -35.93 -17.04 9.05
CA VAL A 659 -35.12 -16.71 7.87
C VAL A 659 -34.48 -15.35 8.16
N PRO A 660 -33.16 -15.14 7.94
CA PRO A 660 -32.54 -13.84 8.19
C PRO A 660 -33.30 -12.78 7.39
N PRO A 661 -33.65 -11.62 7.98
CA PRO A 661 -34.32 -10.57 7.24
C PRO A 661 -33.37 -10.11 6.13
N GLY A 662 -33.74 -10.34 4.86
CA GLY A 662 -33.07 -9.66 3.75
C GLY A 662 -33.18 -8.15 3.97
N HIS A 663 -32.07 -7.42 3.85
CA HIS A 663 -32.10 -5.97 3.96
C HIS A 663 -32.92 -5.41 2.79
N ARG A 664 -34.02 -4.72 3.12
CA ARG A 664 -34.86 -4.01 2.15
C ARG A 664 -34.17 -2.75 1.67
N PHE A 665 -34.39 -2.42 0.41
CA PHE A 665 -33.89 -1.22 -0.24
C PHE A 665 -34.56 0.02 0.35
N ASP A 666 -33.76 1.06 0.63
CA ASP A 666 -34.26 2.38 1.01
C ASP A 666 -33.64 3.43 0.08
N VAL A 667 -34.45 4.35 -0.44
CA VAL A 667 -34.02 5.40 -1.36
C VAL A 667 -33.04 6.37 -0.70
N HIS A 668 -33.14 6.57 0.62
CA HIS A 668 -32.30 7.47 1.39
C HIS A 668 -30.98 6.82 1.84
N GLU A 669 -30.77 5.53 1.60
CA GLU A 669 -29.53 4.84 1.97
C GLU A 669 -28.36 5.29 1.07
N TYR A 670 -27.27 5.79 1.65
CA TYR A 670 -26.04 6.02 0.89
C TYR A 670 -25.32 4.71 0.63
N ARG A 671 -25.31 4.31 -0.64
CA ARG A 671 -24.51 3.19 -1.12
C ARG A 671 -23.19 3.70 -1.68
N ARG A 672 -22.17 2.85 -1.62
CA ARG A 672 -20.82 3.18 -2.09
C ARG A 672 -20.64 2.71 -3.52
N TYR A 673 -20.19 3.61 -4.38
CA TYR A 673 -19.91 3.34 -5.79
C TYR A 673 -18.43 3.59 -6.08
N ALA A 674 -17.86 2.81 -7.00
CA ALA A 674 -16.56 3.04 -7.60
C ALA A 674 -16.73 3.77 -8.94
N LEU A 675 -15.88 4.76 -9.18
CA LEU A 675 -15.68 5.30 -10.52
C LEU A 675 -14.86 4.29 -11.33
N ILE A 676 -15.44 3.69 -12.36
CA ILE A 676 -14.80 2.65 -13.17
C ILE A 676 -14.33 3.17 -14.53
N ASP A 677 -14.96 4.21 -15.05
CA ASP A 677 -14.54 4.86 -16.30
C ASP A 677 -14.80 6.37 -16.25
N LYS A 678 -13.94 7.11 -16.96
CA LYS A 678 -14.02 8.58 -17.05
C LYS A 678 -13.48 9.02 -18.40
N GLU A 679 -14.32 9.70 -19.16
CA GLU A 679 -14.01 10.21 -20.49
C GLU A 679 -14.41 11.68 -20.60
N GLN A 680 -13.58 12.49 -21.27
CA GLN A 680 -13.97 13.84 -21.63
C GLN A 680 -14.66 13.80 -22.98
N VAL A 681 -15.97 14.08 -23.01
CA VAL A 681 -16.79 13.96 -24.22
C VAL A 681 -16.56 15.14 -25.16
N THR A 682 -16.26 16.31 -24.61
CA THR A 682 -16.06 17.53 -25.39
C THR A 682 -14.57 17.80 -25.60
N ALA A 683 -14.12 17.81 -26.86
CA ALA A 683 -12.75 18.14 -27.21
C ALA A 683 -12.47 19.63 -26.92
N PRO A 684 -11.31 19.98 -26.33
CA PRO A 684 -10.96 21.38 -26.08
C PRO A 684 -10.85 22.15 -27.40
N SER A 685 -11.69 23.17 -27.57
CA SER A 685 -11.68 24.02 -28.75
C SER A 685 -10.63 25.13 -28.63
N SER A 686 -9.80 25.30 -29.66
CA SER A 686 -8.92 26.47 -29.77
C SER A 686 -9.70 27.77 -30.03
N ALA A 687 -10.94 27.67 -30.51
CA ALA A 687 -11.79 28.81 -30.85
C ALA A 687 -12.54 29.40 -29.64
N ASN A 688 -12.75 28.62 -28.57
CA ASN A 688 -13.38 29.08 -27.34
C ASN A 688 -12.60 28.61 -26.10
N PRO A 689 -11.61 29.38 -25.63
CA PRO A 689 -10.83 29.04 -24.45
C PRO A 689 -11.66 29.03 -23.14
N HIS A 690 -12.88 29.55 -23.16
CA HIS A 690 -13.79 29.58 -22.00
C HIS A 690 -14.81 28.42 -21.99
N GLN A 691 -14.72 27.49 -22.94
CA GLN A 691 -15.60 26.33 -23.00
C GLN A 691 -15.48 25.47 -21.74
N HIS A 692 -16.63 25.11 -21.16
CA HIS A 692 -16.67 24.24 -19.99
C HIS A 692 -16.64 22.77 -20.42
N PRO A 693 -15.68 21.96 -19.94
CA PRO A 693 -15.56 20.58 -20.36
C PRO A 693 -16.70 19.73 -19.80
N VAL A 694 -17.22 18.82 -20.63
CA VAL A 694 -18.20 17.80 -20.22
C VAL A 694 -17.51 16.45 -20.09
N TYR A 695 -17.72 15.80 -18.95
CA TYR A 695 -17.18 14.47 -18.67
C TYR A 695 -18.31 13.43 -18.58
N ARG A 696 -18.07 12.26 -19.17
CA ARG A 696 -18.83 11.04 -18.92
C ARG A 696 -18.16 10.28 -17.78
N PHE A 697 -18.90 10.03 -16.70
CA PHE A 697 -18.46 9.24 -15.56
C PHE A 697 -19.29 7.97 -15.49
N LYS A 698 -18.64 6.79 -15.48
CA LYS A 698 -19.31 5.51 -15.26
C LYS A 698 -19.07 5.03 -13.84
N PHE A 699 -20.14 4.81 -13.10
CA PHE A 699 -20.14 4.34 -11.73
C PHE A 699 -20.62 2.90 -11.65
N CYS A 700 -20.04 2.14 -10.73
CA CYS A 700 -20.52 0.82 -10.36
C CYS A 700 -20.57 0.66 -8.85
N LEU A 701 -21.65 0.04 -8.36
CA LEU A 701 -21.85 -0.31 -6.96
C LEU A 701 -20.65 -1.12 -6.45
N LEU A 702 -20.15 -0.77 -5.27
CA LEU A 702 -18.91 -1.35 -4.74
C LEU A 702 -18.97 -2.88 -4.66
N TYR A 703 -20.16 -3.41 -4.34
CA TYR A 703 -20.53 -4.82 -4.32
C TYR A 703 -21.69 -5.05 -5.32
N PRO A 704 -21.42 -5.31 -6.61
CA PRO A 704 -22.45 -5.32 -7.66
C PRO A 704 -23.55 -6.37 -7.49
N TYR A 705 -23.27 -7.43 -6.74
CA TYR A 705 -24.18 -8.55 -6.49
C TYR A 705 -24.94 -8.42 -5.15
N ASP A 706 -24.67 -7.36 -4.39
CA ASP A 706 -25.43 -6.99 -3.19
C ASP A 706 -26.79 -6.40 -3.61
N ARG A 707 -27.78 -7.26 -3.87
CA ARG A 707 -29.14 -6.84 -4.22
C ARG A 707 -30.01 -6.77 -2.98
N ARG A 708 -30.62 -5.61 -2.75
CA ARG A 708 -31.58 -5.42 -1.66
C ARG A 708 -32.96 -5.98 -2.04
N GLU A 709 -33.75 -6.41 -1.05
CA GLU A 709 -35.16 -6.73 -1.29
C GLU A 709 -35.90 -5.45 -1.73
N SER A 710 -36.81 -5.56 -2.70
CA SER A 710 -37.53 -4.43 -3.31
C SER A 710 -36.66 -3.33 -3.97
N GLU A 711 -35.40 -3.61 -4.31
CA GLU A 711 -34.57 -2.70 -5.10
C GLU A 711 -35.16 -2.50 -6.52
N PRO A 712 -35.31 -1.26 -7.01
CA PRO A 712 -35.83 -1.01 -8.35
C PRO A 712 -34.90 -1.63 -9.41
N PRO A 713 -35.44 -2.39 -10.38
CA PRO A 713 -34.62 -3.09 -11.36
C PRO A 713 -33.97 -2.16 -12.38
N LYS A 714 -34.52 -0.94 -12.54
CA LYS A 714 -33.93 0.11 -13.36
C LYS A 714 -34.30 1.52 -12.92
N PHE A 715 -33.46 2.49 -13.30
CA PHE A 715 -33.84 3.90 -13.28
C PHE A 715 -34.93 4.19 -14.30
N LEU A 716 -35.98 4.89 -13.87
CA LEU A 716 -37.05 5.38 -14.72
C LEU A 716 -36.72 6.79 -15.24
N PRO A 717 -37.18 7.17 -16.45
CA PRO A 717 -36.96 8.52 -16.96
C PRO A 717 -37.54 9.57 -16.02
N GLY A 718 -36.78 10.62 -15.72
CA GLY A 718 -37.09 11.60 -14.69
C GLY A 718 -36.37 11.37 -13.37
N GLN A 719 -35.91 10.14 -13.10
CA GLN A 719 -35.23 9.83 -11.85
C GLN A 719 -33.76 10.26 -11.89
N CYS A 720 -33.29 10.75 -10.74
CA CYS A 720 -31.92 11.18 -10.52
C CYS A 720 -31.30 10.48 -9.30
N VAL A 721 -30.00 10.66 -9.12
CA VAL A 721 -29.26 10.21 -7.94
C VAL A 721 -28.62 11.40 -7.26
N GLU A 722 -28.46 11.31 -5.94
CA GLU A 722 -27.73 12.29 -5.17
C GLU A 722 -26.32 11.79 -4.88
N ILE A 723 -25.31 12.57 -5.28
CA ILE A 723 -23.91 12.30 -4.97
C ILE A 723 -23.50 13.17 -3.79
N GLN A 724 -22.93 12.54 -2.77
CA GLN A 724 -22.41 13.21 -1.58
C GLN A 724 -20.90 12.99 -1.45
N ALA A 725 -20.15 14.09 -1.25
CA ALA A 725 -18.70 14.04 -1.06
C ALA A 725 -18.24 15.05 -0.02
N ARG A 726 -17.16 14.72 0.70
CA ARG A 726 -16.49 15.65 1.61
C ARG A 726 -15.43 16.45 0.85
N ILE A 727 -15.67 17.74 0.64
CA ILE A 727 -14.82 18.65 -0.13
C ILE A 727 -14.42 19.83 0.76
N LYS A 728 -13.10 20.08 0.93
CA LYS A 728 -12.59 21.11 1.86
C LYS A 728 -13.23 21.03 3.25
N GLU A 729 -13.30 19.80 3.78
CA GLU A 729 -13.90 19.43 5.08
C GLU A 729 -15.43 19.57 5.20
N GLN A 730 -16.11 20.19 4.23
CA GLN A 730 -17.56 20.31 4.19
C GLN A 730 -18.21 19.15 3.42
N MET A 731 -19.39 18.72 3.87
CA MET A 731 -20.22 17.79 3.13
C MET A 731 -20.97 18.55 2.04
N VAL A 732 -20.77 18.15 0.78
CA VAL A 732 -21.43 18.74 -0.38
C VAL A 732 -22.22 17.63 -1.07
N SER A 733 -23.51 17.84 -1.29
CA SER A 733 -24.36 16.97 -2.10
C SER A 733 -24.91 17.68 -3.33
N ARG A 734 -25.06 16.94 -4.43
CA ARG A 734 -25.70 17.42 -5.67
C ARG A 734 -26.44 16.28 -6.35
N PHE A 735 -27.57 16.58 -6.99
CA PHE A 735 -28.29 15.61 -7.79
C PHE A 735 -27.78 15.59 -9.23
N TYR A 736 -27.83 14.41 -9.83
CA TYR A 736 -27.42 14.17 -11.21
C TYR A 736 -28.39 13.21 -11.88
N THR A 737 -28.76 13.53 -13.11
CA THR A 737 -29.62 12.65 -13.91
C THR A 737 -28.83 11.50 -14.51
N VAL A 738 -29.36 10.29 -14.34
CA VAL A 738 -28.65 9.05 -14.67
C VAL A 738 -28.89 8.65 -16.12
N LEU A 739 -27.81 8.34 -16.84
CA LEU A 739 -27.84 7.67 -18.14
C LEU A 739 -27.40 6.23 -17.94
N SER A 740 -28.28 5.26 -18.14
CA SER A 740 -27.94 3.84 -17.96
C SER A 740 -28.25 3.05 -19.22
N ASP A 741 -27.29 2.24 -19.66
CA ASP A 741 -27.51 1.21 -20.69
C ASP A 741 -28.14 -0.01 -20.03
N GLY A 742 -29.35 -0.40 -20.43
CA GLY A 742 -30.09 -1.51 -19.82
C GLY A 742 -30.72 -1.17 -18.45
N GLY A 743 -30.47 0.03 -17.93
CA GLY A 743 -31.23 0.66 -16.86
C GLY A 743 -30.81 0.32 -15.43
N THR A 744 -29.85 -0.57 -15.18
CA THR A 744 -29.57 -1.11 -13.84
C THR A 744 -29.11 -0.06 -12.81
N THR A 745 -29.48 -0.26 -11.53
CA THR A 745 -29.03 0.56 -10.38
C THR A 745 -27.58 0.27 -9.94
N THR A 746 -27.05 -0.88 -10.37
CA THR A 746 -25.70 -1.34 -10.05
C THR A 746 -24.64 -0.61 -10.86
N THR A 747 -24.87 -0.35 -12.16
CA THR A 747 -23.95 0.35 -13.04
C THR A 747 -24.68 1.39 -13.87
N PHE A 748 -24.16 2.62 -13.88
CA PHE A 748 -24.75 3.71 -14.63
C PHE A 748 -23.73 4.81 -14.96
N GLU A 749 -24.12 5.71 -15.86
CA GLU A 749 -23.29 6.81 -16.35
C GLU A 749 -23.92 8.16 -16.03
N LEU A 750 -23.07 9.18 -15.88
CA LEU A 750 -23.45 10.57 -15.72
C LEU A 750 -22.71 11.42 -16.76
N LEU A 751 -23.40 12.38 -17.37
CA LEU A 751 -22.78 13.47 -18.11
C LEU A 751 -22.78 14.71 -17.22
N VAL A 752 -21.59 15.21 -16.90
CA VAL A 752 -21.42 16.35 -15.98
C VAL A 752 -20.64 17.45 -16.67
N LYS A 753 -21.24 18.64 -16.75
CA LYS A 753 -20.58 19.85 -17.22
C LYS A 753 -19.81 20.49 -16.08
N VAL A 754 -18.52 20.73 -16.28
CA VAL A 754 -17.62 21.19 -15.20
C VAL A 754 -17.41 22.69 -15.30
N TYR A 755 -18.06 23.41 -14.39
CA TYR A 755 -17.91 24.86 -14.26
C TYR A 755 -16.67 25.23 -13.43
N PRO A 756 -15.96 26.34 -13.74
CA PRO A 756 -14.81 26.80 -12.98
C PRO A 756 -15.10 26.99 -11.48
N GLU A 757 -16.23 27.63 -11.17
CA GLU A 757 -16.70 27.89 -9.80
C GLU A 757 -17.49 26.70 -9.19
N GLY A 758 -17.70 25.63 -9.95
CA GLY A 758 -18.51 24.49 -9.53
C GLY A 758 -17.78 23.58 -8.54
N VAL A 759 -18.27 23.46 -7.30
CA VAL A 759 -17.61 22.66 -6.25
C VAL A 759 -17.62 21.15 -6.57
N MET A 760 -18.79 20.57 -6.82
CA MET A 760 -18.92 19.12 -7.06
C MET A 760 -18.34 18.71 -8.43
N GLY A 761 -18.62 19.47 -9.49
CA GLY A 761 -18.09 19.19 -10.84
C GLY A 761 -16.56 19.17 -10.85
N GLN A 762 -15.91 20.14 -10.22
CA GLN A 762 -14.44 20.18 -10.08
C GLN A 762 -13.91 19.02 -9.24
N PHE A 763 -14.64 18.59 -8.21
CA PHE A 763 -14.27 17.43 -7.42
C PHE A 763 -14.30 16.15 -8.25
N LEU A 764 -15.39 15.89 -8.99
CA LEU A 764 -15.52 14.73 -9.87
C LEU A 764 -14.47 14.74 -10.98
N ALA A 765 -14.22 15.89 -11.59
CA ALA A 765 -13.19 16.07 -12.63
C ALA A 765 -11.76 15.77 -12.14
N LYS A 766 -11.48 15.87 -10.84
CA LYS A 766 -10.16 15.52 -10.27
C LYS A 766 -10.03 14.04 -9.92
N GLN A 767 -11.13 13.31 -9.85
CA GLN A 767 -11.10 11.88 -9.52
C GLN A 767 -10.55 11.06 -10.68
N LYS A 768 -9.84 9.98 -10.32
CA LYS A 768 -9.35 8.96 -11.24
C LYS A 768 -10.13 7.67 -11.04
N PRO A 769 -10.41 6.92 -12.12
CA PRO A 769 -11.05 5.62 -12.00
C PRO A 769 -10.27 4.68 -11.07
N GLY A 770 -10.99 3.96 -10.21
CA GLY A 770 -10.44 3.01 -9.24
C GLY A 770 -9.78 3.62 -8.00
N ASP A 771 -9.76 4.95 -7.85
CA ASP A 771 -9.03 5.60 -6.75
C ASP A 771 -9.88 5.81 -5.49
N LYS A 772 -11.10 6.36 -5.59
CA LYS A 772 -11.98 6.68 -4.45
C LYS A 772 -13.35 6.01 -4.57
N GLN A 773 -13.95 5.76 -3.40
CA GLN A 773 -15.36 5.39 -3.25
C GLN A 773 -16.19 6.67 -3.17
N ILE A 774 -17.34 6.70 -3.83
CA ILE A 774 -18.28 7.83 -3.87
C ILE A 774 -19.59 7.39 -3.24
N LYS A 775 -20.17 8.23 -2.38
CA LYS A 775 -21.47 7.97 -1.74
C LYS A 775 -22.57 8.46 -2.67
N ILE A 776 -23.47 7.55 -3.04
CA ILE A 776 -24.59 7.83 -3.94
C ILE A 776 -25.85 7.19 -3.35
N ARG A 777 -26.95 7.95 -3.34
CA ARG A 777 -28.29 7.47 -2.96
C ARG A 777 -29.32 7.84 -4.03
N GLY A 778 -30.52 7.28 -3.93
CA GLY A 778 -31.56 7.34 -4.97
C GLY A 778 -32.04 5.95 -5.37
N PRO A 779 -32.99 5.82 -6.31
CA PRO A 779 -33.44 6.87 -7.24
C PRO A 779 -34.43 7.87 -6.63
N PHE A 780 -34.22 9.16 -6.89
CA PHE A 780 -35.17 10.22 -6.52
C PHE A 780 -35.95 10.73 -7.72
N GLY A 781 -37.07 11.37 -7.44
CA GLY A 781 -37.91 12.03 -8.44
C GLY A 781 -39.02 11.15 -8.98
N THR A 782 -40.07 11.81 -9.45
CA THR A 782 -41.21 11.16 -10.10
C THR A 782 -40.86 10.81 -11.55
N PRO A 783 -41.23 9.61 -12.04
CA PRO A 783 -41.06 9.27 -13.44
C PRO A 783 -41.80 10.25 -14.37
N LEU A 784 -41.09 10.77 -15.38
CA LEU A 784 -41.62 11.73 -16.36
C LEU A 784 -42.64 11.13 -17.32
N VAL A 785 -42.56 9.82 -17.52
CA VAL A 785 -43.48 9.05 -18.36
C VAL A 785 -44.05 7.89 -17.54
N PRO A 786 -45.31 7.50 -17.79
CA PRO A 786 -45.87 6.30 -17.19
C PRO A 786 -44.93 5.11 -17.43
N ILE A 787 -44.75 4.29 -16.40
CA ILE A 787 -43.91 3.09 -16.50
C ILE A 787 -44.42 2.28 -17.70
N PRO A 788 -43.60 2.03 -18.74
CA PRO A 788 -44.01 1.16 -19.81
C PRO A 788 -44.36 -0.18 -19.16
N ARG A 789 -45.64 -0.55 -19.12
CA ARG A 789 -46.05 -1.92 -18.82
C ARG A 789 -45.43 -2.73 -19.95
N GLY A 790 -44.25 -3.30 -19.68
CA GLY A 790 -43.38 -3.90 -20.68
C GLY A 790 -44.21 -4.78 -21.59
N VAL A 791 -44.00 -4.64 -22.92
CA VAL A 791 -44.84 -5.17 -24.00
C VAL A 791 -45.72 -6.34 -23.53
N SER A 792 -46.88 -6.01 -22.95
CA SER A 792 -47.78 -7.05 -22.47
C SER A 792 -48.18 -7.86 -23.69
N MET A 793 -48.39 -9.16 -23.48
CA MET A 793 -48.69 -10.23 -24.44
C MET A 793 -49.88 -9.98 -25.39
N ALA A 794 -50.44 -8.78 -25.41
CA ALA A 794 -51.37 -8.34 -26.42
C ALA A 794 -50.60 -7.91 -27.69
N GLY A 795 -51.14 -8.26 -28.85
CA GLY A 795 -50.56 -7.91 -30.16
C GLY A 795 -50.34 -6.40 -30.35
N PRO A 796 -49.82 -5.97 -31.51
CA PRO A 796 -49.53 -4.57 -31.81
C PRO A 796 -50.67 -3.57 -31.49
N ASN A 797 -51.93 -4.05 -31.45
CA ASN A 797 -53.15 -3.28 -31.21
C ASN A 797 -53.90 -3.66 -29.90
N GLY A 798 -53.22 -4.22 -28.89
CA GLY A 798 -53.84 -4.55 -27.61
C GLY A 798 -54.41 -3.31 -26.88
N PRO A 799 -55.56 -3.41 -26.19
CA PRO A 799 -56.28 -2.27 -25.58
C PRO A 799 -55.57 -1.60 -24.38
N GLY A 800 -54.28 -1.86 -24.18
CA GLY A 800 -53.46 -1.30 -23.10
C GLY A 800 -52.23 -0.50 -23.54
N ARG A 801 -51.98 -0.35 -24.86
CA ARG A 801 -50.92 0.53 -25.39
C ARG A 801 -51.46 1.96 -25.57
N ARG A 802 -51.71 2.68 -24.48
CA ARG A 802 -51.68 4.16 -24.59
C ARG A 802 -50.21 4.52 -24.79
N GLY A 803 -49.83 4.81 -26.03
CA GLY A 803 -48.51 5.35 -26.32
C GLY A 803 -48.32 6.67 -25.59
N VAL A 804 -47.08 6.97 -25.19
CA VAL A 804 -46.71 8.33 -24.80
C VAL A 804 -46.97 9.20 -26.03
N GLY A 805 -47.77 10.27 -25.92
CA GLY A 805 -48.07 11.15 -27.05
C GLY A 805 -46.88 12.06 -27.39
N THR A 806 -47.13 13.35 -27.55
CA THR A 806 -46.06 14.32 -27.85
C THR A 806 -45.49 14.90 -26.57
N ILE A 807 -44.17 14.79 -26.37
CA ILE A 807 -43.45 15.44 -25.28
C ILE A 807 -42.65 16.60 -25.84
N TYR A 808 -42.95 17.81 -25.40
CA TYR A 808 -42.14 19.00 -25.63
C TYR A 808 -41.20 19.20 -24.44
N PHE A 809 -39.90 19.23 -24.69
CA PHE A 809 -38.88 19.35 -23.66
C PHE A 809 -38.02 20.60 -23.89
N PHE A 810 -38.09 21.54 -22.97
CA PHE A 810 -37.29 22.76 -22.97
C PHE A 810 -36.08 22.56 -22.06
N ALA A 811 -34.89 22.55 -22.66
CA ALA A 811 -33.63 22.33 -21.96
C ALA A 811 -32.74 23.58 -21.99
N GLY A 812 -32.18 23.94 -20.83
CA GLY A 812 -31.13 24.96 -20.72
C GLY A 812 -29.81 24.34 -20.28
N GLY A 813 -28.78 24.37 -21.14
CA GLY A 813 -27.44 23.90 -20.80
C GLY A 813 -27.40 22.43 -20.33
N SER A 814 -27.00 22.19 -19.06
CA SER A 814 -26.96 20.84 -18.46
C SER A 814 -28.34 20.21 -18.24
N GLY A 815 -29.41 21.02 -18.32
CA GLY A 815 -30.80 20.58 -18.27
C GLY A 815 -31.24 19.67 -19.42
N VAL A 816 -30.38 19.42 -20.41
CA VAL A 816 -30.61 18.43 -21.48
C VAL A 816 -30.48 16.98 -20.99
N THR A 817 -29.81 16.73 -19.86
CA THR A 817 -29.54 15.35 -19.38
C THR A 817 -30.78 14.51 -19.09
N PRO A 818 -31.89 15.01 -18.53
CA PRO A 818 -33.14 14.24 -18.41
C PRO A 818 -33.80 13.95 -19.76
N PHE A 819 -33.64 14.82 -20.75
CA PHE A 819 -34.08 14.52 -22.12
C PHE A 819 -33.26 13.38 -22.73
N LEU A 820 -31.94 13.38 -22.54
CA LEU A 820 -31.09 12.27 -22.98
C LEU A 820 -31.47 10.94 -22.30
N GLN A 821 -31.86 10.99 -21.01
CA GLN A 821 -32.39 9.83 -20.29
C GLN A 821 -33.71 9.33 -20.90
N LEU A 822 -34.62 10.23 -21.28
CA LEU A 822 -35.86 9.89 -22.01
C LEU A 822 -35.55 9.23 -23.36
N VAL A 823 -34.66 9.80 -24.16
CA VAL A 823 -34.27 9.25 -25.47
C VAL A 823 -33.68 7.85 -25.33
N LYS A 824 -32.76 7.62 -24.39
CA LYS A 824 -32.18 6.29 -24.14
C LYS A 824 -33.22 5.26 -23.69
N ASN A 825 -34.23 5.68 -22.92
CA ASN A 825 -35.23 4.75 -22.40
C ASN A 825 -36.34 4.43 -23.42
N LEU A 826 -36.81 5.46 -24.13
CA LEU A 826 -37.99 5.35 -25.00
C LEU A 826 -37.65 4.98 -26.45
N LEU A 827 -36.51 5.45 -26.97
CA LEU A 827 -36.11 5.25 -28.37
C LEU A 827 -34.95 4.26 -28.50
N LEU A 828 -33.93 4.37 -27.65
CA LEU A 828 -32.71 3.55 -27.74
C LEU A 828 -32.55 2.57 -26.56
N PRO A 829 -33.56 1.74 -26.22
CA PRO A 829 -33.45 0.82 -25.10
C PRO A 829 -32.41 -0.27 -25.38
N VAL A 830 -31.83 -0.80 -24.32
CA VAL A 830 -30.89 -1.94 -24.37
C VAL A 830 -31.42 -3.02 -23.44
N MET A 831 -31.25 -4.28 -23.81
CA MET A 831 -31.83 -5.44 -23.11
C MET A 831 -33.36 -5.42 -23.02
N GLU A 832 -34.04 -4.72 -23.93
CA GLU A 832 -35.50 -4.72 -24.07
C GLU A 832 -35.92 -5.23 -25.46
N PRO A 833 -37.04 -5.95 -25.55
CA PRO A 833 -37.50 -6.52 -26.82
C PRO A 833 -38.06 -5.45 -27.75
N LEU A 834 -37.47 -5.35 -28.94
CA LEU A 834 -37.93 -4.56 -30.07
C LEU A 834 -38.69 -5.44 -31.07
N ILE A 835 -39.62 -4.84 -31.82
CA ILE A 835 -40.38 -5.52 -32.88
C ILE A 835 -39.81 -5.09 -34.23
N ILE A 836 -39.54 -6.05 -35.11
CA ILE A 836 -39.09 -5.78 -36.48
C ILE A 836 -40.31 -5.41 -37.34
N THR A 837 -40.24 -4.27 -38.01
CA THR A 837 -41.29 -3.73 -38.90
C THR A 837 -40.95 -3.81 -40.37
N THR A 838 -39.69 -4.05 -40.71
CA THR A 838 -39.23 -4.11 -42.10
C THR A 838 -38.22 -5.23 -42.23
N ASP A 839 -38.39 -6.07 -43.26
CA ASP A 839 -37.40 -7.08 -43.60
C ASP A 839 -36.05 -6.43 -43.92
N TYR A 840 -34.95 -7.05 -43.49
CA TYR A 840 -33.60 -6.58 -43.79
C TYR A 840 -32.73 -7.75 -44.20
N HIS A 841 -32.08 -7.61 -45.36
CA HIS A 841 -31.14 -8.58 -45.89
C HIS A 841 -29.71 -8.13 -45.59
N PRO A 842 -28.90 -8.96 -44.89
CA PRO A 842 -27.50 -8.67 -44.61
C PRO A 842 -26.69 -8.41 -45.87
N SER A 843 -25.92 -7.33 -45.85
CA SER A 843 -24.90 -6.98 -46.83
C SER A 843 -23.50 -7.40 -46.39
N GLN A 844 -23.26 -7.52 -45.08
CA GLN A 844 -21.99 -7.93 -44.48
C GLN A 844 -22.16 -9.20 -43.61
N PRO A 845 -21.08 -9.98 -43.38
CA PRO A 845 -21.16 -11.26 -42.67
C PRO A 845 -21.46 -11.14 -41.16
N ASP A 846 -21.26 -9.96 -40.57
CA ASP A 846 -21.57 -9.67 -39.17
C ASP A 846 -23.00 -9.10 -38.97
N GLU A 847 -23.73 -8.87 -40.05
CA GLU A 847 -25.09 -8.32 -40.02
C GLU A 847 -26.16 -9.41 -39.81
N LEU A 848 -27.19 -9.08 -39.06
CA LEU A 848 -28.26 -9.97 -38.65
C LEU A 848 -29.45 -9.86 -39.63
N PRO A 849 -29.91 -10.96 -40.25
CA PRO A 849 -31.11 -10.92 -41.09
C PRO A 849 -32.34 -10.63 -40.24
N LEU A 850 -33.16 -9.68 -40.69
CA LEU A 850 -34.40 -9.28 -40.01
C LEU A 850 -35.62 -9.72 -40.82
N VAL A 851 -36.62 -10.26 -40.12
CA VAL A 851 -37.91 -10.66 -40.70
C VAL A 851 -39.03 -9.94 -39.96
N HIS A 852 -39.97 -9.36 -40.70
CA HIS A 852 -41.10 -8.61 -40.20
C HIS A 852 -41.90 -9.42 -39.19
N GLY A 853 -42.19 -8.80 -38.03
CA GLY A 853 -42.94 -9.41 -36.94
C GLY A 853 -42.09 -10.22 -35.96
N ASP A 854 -40.83 -10.51 -36.28
CA ASP A 854 -39.90 -11.08 -35.29
C ASP A 854 -39.58 -10.07 -34.19
N ARG A 855 -39.05 -10.59 -33.09
CA ARG A 855 -38.55 -9.80 -31.97
C ARG A 855 -37.05 -9.95 -31.85
N LEU A 856 -36.38 -8.83 -31.58
CA LEU A 856 -34.95 -8.80 -31.30
C LEU A 856 -34.68 -8.03 -30.02
N VAL A 857 -33.47 -8.17 -29.49
CA VAL A 857 -33.00 -7.38 -28.36
C VAL A 857 -31.69 -6.73 -28.71
N ALA A 858 -31.65 -5.40 -28.62
CA ALA A 858 -30.41 -4.63 -28.73
C ALA A 858 -29.58 -4.81 -27.44
N THR A 859 -28.32 -5.20 -27.59
CA THR A 859 -27.35 -5.33 -26.48
C THR A 859 -26.44 -4.11 -26.36
N HIS A 860 -26.25 -3.36 -27.45
CA HIS A 860 -25.51 -2.12 -27.50
C HIS A 860 -25.90 -1.31 -28.75
N HIS A 861 -25.84 0.03 -28.65
CA HIS A 861 -26.10 0.96 -29.75
C HIS A 861 -24.79 1.61 -30.18
N TYR A 862 -24.54 1.67 -31.49
CA TYR A 862 -23.35 2.33 -32.04
C TYR A 862 -23.54 3.84 -32.25
N HIS A 863 -24.74 4.36 -31.98
CA HIS A 863 -25.10 5.78 -32.09
C HIS A 863 -25.06 6.35 -33.53
N ASP A 864 -25.05 5.48 -34.54
CA ASP A 864 -25.04 5.80 -35.98
C ASP A 864 -26.28 5.24 -36.71
N GLY A 865 -27.33 4.90 -35.96
CA GLY A 865 -28.53 4.20 -36.46
C GLY A 865 -28.41 2.68 -36.49
N TRP A 866 -27.25 2.11 -36.15
CA TRP A 866 -27.05 0.67 -36.00
C TRP A 866 -26.95 0.24 -34.53
N ALA A 867 -27.35 -1.00 -34.28
CA ALA A 867 -27.20 -1.68 -33.01
C ALA A 867 -26.67 -3.10 -33.21
N ILE A 868 -26.14 -3.71 -32.16
CA ILE A 868 -25.81 -5.14 -32.13
C ILE A 868 -26.72 -5.85 -31.14
N GLY A 869 -27.19 -7.04 -31.49
CA GLY A 869 -28.11 -7.77 -30.64
C GLY A 869 -28.48 -9.14 -31.16
N HIS A 870 -29.51 -9.71 -30.55
CA HIS A 870 -29.95 -11.08 -30.82
C HIS A 870 -31.39 -11.11 -31.34
N ASN A 871 -31.64 -11.88 -32.39
CA ASN A 871 -33.00 -12.22 -32.79
C ASN A 871 -33.52 -13.31 -31.85
N LEU A 872 -34.66 -13.07 -31.19
CA LEU A 872 -35.21 -13.98 -30.19
C LEU A 872 -35.78 -15.28 -30.79
N ARG A 873 -36.10 -15.27 -32.09
CA ARG A 873 -36.56 -16.47 -32.81
C ARG A 873 -35.38 -17.31 -33.30
N THR A 874 -34.42 -16.71 -33.99
CA THR A 874 -33.30 -17.45 -34.60
C THR A 874 -32.13 -17.67 -33.64
N GLN A 875 -32.10 -16.94 -32.51
CA GLN A 875 -31.01 -16.91 -31.53
C GLN A 875 -29.65 -16.46 -32.12
N GLN A 876 -29.63 -15.95 -33.35
CA GLN A 876 -28.44 -15.42 -33.98
C GLN A 876 -28.12 -14.03 -33.44
N GLN A 877 -26.82 -13.76 -33.28
CA GLN A 877 -26.28 -12.45 -32.92
C GLN A 877 -25.72 -11.77 -34.15
N GLY A 878 -25.92 -10.47 -34.28
CA GLY A 878 -25.30 -9.66 -35.32
C GLY A 878 -25.70 -8.19 -35.23
N ALA A 879 -25.10 -7.37 -36.09
CA ALA A 879 -25.44 -5.97 -36.23
C ALA A 879 -26.69 -5.78 -37.09
N PHE A 880 -27.54 -4.81 -36.77
CA PHE A 880 -28.75 -4.54 -37.52
C PHE A 880 -29.12 -3.05 -37.50
N PRO A 881 -29.81 -2.54 -38.54
CA PRO A 881 -30.28 -1.17 -38.58
C PRO A 881 -31.51 -0.99 -37.69
N LEU A 882 -31.49 0.01 -36.82
CA LEU A 882 -32.62 0.31 -35.92
C LEU A 882 -33.84 0.84 -36.68
N SER A 883 -33.66 1.43 -37.86
CA SER A 883 -34.76 1.94 -38.70
C SER A 883 -35.72 0.86 -39.21
N CYS A 884 -35.32 -0.42 -39.12
CA CYS A 884 -36.16 -1.59 -39.41
C CYS A 884 -36.98 -2.06 -38.20
N THR A 885 -36.90 -1.38 -37.06
CA THR A 885 -37.59 -1.74 -35.82
C THR A 885 -38.57 -0.67 -35.38
N LEU A 886 -39.45 -1.02 -34.43
CA LEU A 886 -40.34 -0.08 -33.75
C LEU A 886 -39.79 0.23 -32.36
N PRO A 887 -39.75 1.52 -31.93
CA PRO A 887 -39.35 1.86 -30.57
C PRO A 887 -40.38 1.32 -29.56
N PRO A 888 -39.98 0.97 -28.32
CA PRO A 888 -40.90 0.43 -27.31
C PRO A 888 -42.08 1.34 -26.99
N SER A 889 -41.89 2.65 -27.10
CA SER A 889 -42.92 3.66 -26.87
C SER A 889 -44.05 3.62 -27.90
N GLY A 890 -43.82 2.95 -29.04
CA GLY A 890 -44.76 2.85 -30.16
C GLY A 890 -44.57 3.95 -31.20
N PRO A 891 -45.31 3.87 -32.31
CA PRO A 891 -45.13 4.76 -33.47
C PRO A 891 -45.62 6.19 -33.23
N HIS A 892 -46.49 6.40 -32.24
CA HIS A 892 -47.16 7.68 -31.99
C HIS A 892 -46.41 8.60 -31.01
N THR A 893 -45.32 8.12 -30.40
CA THR A 893 -44.52 8.93 -29.49
C THR A 893 -43.65 9.90 -30.26
N ASN A 894 -43.77 11.19 -29.95
CA ASN A 894 -42.94 12.21 -30.57
C ASN A 894 -42.24 13.04 -29.49
N LEU A 895 -40.90 13.06 -29.53
CA LEU A 895 -40.06 13.81 -28.59
C LEU A 895 -39.53 15.07 -29.28
N VAL A 896 -39.97 16.24 -28.83
CA VAL A 896 -39.52 17.53 -29.37
C VAL A 896 -38.60 18.21 -28.36
N LEU A 897 -37.32 18.33 -28.69
CA LEU A 897 -36.33 19.03 -27.87
C LEU A 897 -36.15 20.48 -28.34
N ILE A 898 -36.30 21.43 -27.43
CA ILE A 898 -35.93 22.83 -27.59
C ILE A 898 -34.78 23.10 -26.63
N ASN A 899 -33.55 23.03 -27.13
CA ASN A 899 -32.33 23.14 -26.35
C ASN A 899 -31.66 24.50 -26.51
N SER A 900 -31.51 25.23 -25.42
CA SER A 900 -30.89 26.55 -25.36
C SER A 900 -29.48 26.50 -24.79
N VAL A 901 -28.52 27.02 -25.54
CA VAL A 901 -27.08 27.05 -25.18
C VAL A 901 -26.45 28.40 -25.49
N HIS A 902 -25.31 28.71 -24.86
CA HIS A 902 -24.58 29.95 -25.14
C HIS A 902 -23.82 29.89 -26.46
N THR A 903 -23.08 28.80 -26.67
CA THR A 903 -22.29 28.56 -27.88
C THR A 903 -22.60 27.18 -28.46
N MET A 904 -22.33 26.98 -29.76
CA MET A 904 -22.47 25.66 -30.41
C MET A 904 -21.65 24.55 -29.72
N GLU A 905 -20.54 24.94 -29.10
CA GLU A 905 -19.63 24.01 -28.44
C GLU A 905 -20.12 23.58 -27.05
N ASP A 906 -21.17 24.23 -26.53
CA ASP A 906 -21.83 23.84 -25.29
C ASP A 906 -22.88 22.73 -25.50
N ILE A 907 -23.19 22.37 -26.75
CA ILE A 907 -24.09 21.26 -27.08
C ILE A 907 -23.36 19.95 -26.79
N PHE A 908 -23.96 19.08 -25.98
CA PHE A 908 -23.42 17.76 -25.67
C PHE A 908 -24.53 16.70 -25.67
N GLY A 909 -24.13 15.42 -25.72
CA GLY A 909 -25.07 14.32 -25.94
C GLY A 909 -25.48 14.14 -27.41
N THR A 910 -24.76 14.78 -28.34
CA THR A 910 -25.01 14.74 -29.79
C THR A 910 -25.07 13.33 -30.33
N ASN A 911 -24.16 12.43 -29.94
CA ASN A 911 -24.16 11.03 -30.40
C ASN A 911 -25.49 10.31 -30.06
N ILE A 912 -26.06 10.57 -28.88
CA ILE A 912 -27.33 9.95 -28.46
C ILE A 912 -28.48 10.51 -29.31
N LEU A 913 -28.51 11.83 -29.51
CA LEU A 913 -29.52 12.50 -30.33
C LEU A 913 -29.44 12.07 -31.79
N GLU A 914 -28.24 12.04 -32.36
CA GLU A 914 -27.96 11.61 -33.73
C GLU A 914 -28.40 10.16 -33.95
N GLY A 915 -27.98 9.25 -33.07
CA GLY A 915 -28.36 7.85 -33.15
C GLY A 915 -29.89 7.66 -33.08
N ALA A 916 -30.59 8.45 -32.27
CA ALA A 916 -32.05 8.41 -32.19
C ALA A 916 -32.73 9.00 -33.43
N MET A 917 -32.22 10.11 -33.98
CA MET A 917 -32.73 10.74 -35.20
C MET A 917 -32.51 9.88 -36.43
N LEU A 918 -31.39 9.16 -36.51
CA LEU A 918 -31.11 8.21 -37.58
C LEU A 918 -31.97 6.94 -37.46
N ALA A 919 -32.17 6.45 -36.24
CA ALA A 919 -32.99 5.26 -35.99
C ALA A 919 -34.49 5.51 -36.21
N TYR A 920 -35.02 6.63 -35.68
CA TYR A 920 -36.45 6.93 -35.64
C TYR A 920 -36.74 8.40 -35.98
N PRO A 921 -36.49 8.84 -37.23
CA PRO A 921 -36.62 10.24 -37.62
C PRO A 921 -38.03 10.82 -37.46
N GLY A 922 -39.07 9.98 -37.41
CA GLY A 922 -40.46 10.40 -37.17
C GLY A 922 -40.85 10.54 -35.69
N ASN A 923 -39.99 10.13 -34.75
CA ASN A 923 -40.29 10.08 -33.32
C ASN A 923 -39.48 11.09 -32.49
N ILE A 924 -38.55 11.82 -33.10
CA ILE A 924 -37.73 12.82 -32.43
C ILE A 924 -37.46 14.03 -33.34
N GLU A 925 -37.60 15.23 -32.78
CA GLU A 925 -37.28 16.50 -33.41
C GLU A 925 -36.41 17.33 -32.46
N VAL A 926 -35.35 17.94 -32.98
CA VAL A 926 -34.35 18.64 -32.17
C VAL A 926 -34.14 20.05 -32.73
N HIS A 927 -34.34 21.05 -31.87
CA HIS A 927 -34.13 22.47 -32.13
C HIS A 927 -33.09 23.03 -31.15
N HIS A 928 -32.01 23.60 -31.65
CA HIS A 928 -30.93 24.21 -30.88
C HIS A 928 -30.95 25.73 -31.03
N PHE A 929 -31.04 26.46 -29.92
CA PHE A 929 -30.97 27.92 -29.89
C PHE A 929 -29.64 28.37 -29.29
N VAL A 930 -28.84 29.11 -30.08
CA VAL A 930 -27.48 29.52 -29.71
C VAL A 930 -27.43 31.02 -29.45
N ALA A 931 -27.34 31.39 -28.17
CA ALA A 931 -27.48 32.78 -27.74
C ALA A 931 -26.42 33.74 -28.31
N ASN A 932 -25.16 33.30 -28.45
CA ASN A 932 -24.06 34.13 -28.94
C ASN A 932 -23.89 34.07 -30.48
N GLY A 933 -24.86 33.50 -31.18
CA GLY A 933 -24.83 33.33 -32.63
C GLY A 933 -23.82 32.28 -33.11
N TYR A 934 -23.78 32.09 -34.43
CA TYR A 934 -22.80 31.25 -35.13
C TYR A 934 -22.38 31.94 -36.43
N ARG A 935 -21.15 31.70 -36.91
CA ARG A 935 -20.69 32.31 -38.17
C ARG A 935 -21.48 31.73 -39.35
N THR A 936 -22.44 32.49 -39.86
CA THR A 936 -23.18 32.21 -41.09
C THR A 936 -22.20 32.20 -42.27
N GLY A 937 -21.88 31.01 -42.79
CA GLY A 937 -20.98 30.81 -43.93
C GLY A 937 -19.87 29.78 -43.72
N ALA A 938 -19.57 29.40 -42.48
CA ALA A 938 -18.93 28.11 -42.22
C ALA A 938 -20.05 27.05 -42.31
N ALA A 939 -19.85 25.97 -43.07
CA ALA A 939 -20.78 24.84 -43.06
C ALA A 939 -21.17 24.53 -41.61
N VAL A 940 -22.49 24.41 -41.34
CA VAL A 940 -22.98 23.88 -40.06
C VAL A 940 -22.07 22.71 -39.73
N ARG A 941 -21.30 22.83 -38.64
CA ARG A 941 -20.20 21.92 -38.30
C ARG A 941 -20.69 20.48 -38.55
N GLU A 942 -19.97 19.70 -39.37
CA GLU A 942 -20.24 18.26 -39.49
C GLU A 942 -20.35 17.69 -38.06
N GLY A 943 -21.53 17.19 -37.67
CA GLY A 943 -21.76 16.55 -36.37
C GLY A 943 -22.67 17.25 -35.35
N VAL A 944 -23.40 18.32 -35.70
CA VAL A 944 -24.54 18.81 -34.86
C VAL A 944 -25.86 18.39 -35.49
N SER A 945 -26.58 17.48 -34.85
CA SER A 945 -27.88 16.98 -35.32
C SER A 945 -29.02 17.93 -34.97
N GLY A 946 -30.00 18.07 -35.85
CA GLY A 946 -31.18 18.91 -35.63
C GLY A 946 -31.11 20.29 -36.29
N CYS A 947 -32.13 21.11 -36.06
CA CYS A 947 -32.22 22.48 -36.55
C CYS A 947 -31.50 23.43 -35.60
N VAL A 948 -30.71 24.38 -36.11
CA VAL A 948 -30.01 25.37 -35.29
C VAL A 948 -30.53 26.77 -35.62
N TYR A 949 -30.85 27.53 -34.58
CA TYR A 949 -31.36 28.88 -34.61
C TYR A 949 -30.39 29.83 -33.88
N GLU A 950 -30.26 31.04 -34.40
CA GLU A 950 -29.45 32.10 -33.81
C GLU A 950 -30.26 32.91 -32.80
N GLY A 951 -29.65 33.15 -31.63
CA GLY A 951 -30.25 33.92 -30.54
C GLY A 951 -30.91 33.05 -29.47
N ARG A 952 -31.51 33.72 -28.49
CA ARG A 952 -32.33 33.08 -27.45
C ARG A 952 -33.70 32.71 -28.01
N VAL A 953 -34.34 31.70 -27.41
CA VAL A 953 -35.73 31.32 -27.71
C VAL A 953 -36.64 32.52 -27.47
N LYS A 954 -37.47 32.87 -28.47
CA LYS A 954 -38.50 33.92 -28.37
C LYS A 954 -39.89 33.29 -28.37
N THR A 955 -40.90 34.02 -27.88
CA THR A 955 -42.31 33.59 -27.91
C THR A 955 -42.75 33.17 -29.31
N GLY A 956 -42.34 33.89 -30.35
CA GLY A 956 -42.66 33.55 -31.74
C GLY A 956 -42.14 32.17 -32.18
N ASP A 957 -40.96 31.77 -31.69
CA ASP A 957 -40.37 30.46 -31.99
C ASP A 957 -41.16 29.34 -31.29
N VAL A 958 -41.54 29.56 -30.02
CA VAL A 958 -42.39 28.65 -29.25
C VAL A 958 -43.76 28.50 -29.92
N MET A 959 -44.35 29.58 -30.39
CA MET A 959 -45.63 29.55 -31.11
C MET A 959 -45.54 28.77 -32.44
N GLN A 960 -44.41 28.87 -33.14
CA GLN A 960 -44.18 28.14 -34.38
C GLN A 960 -44.00 26.64 -34.15
N ILE A 961 -43.21 26.24 -33.15
CA ILE A 961 -42.84 24.84 -32.88
C ILE A 961 -43.94 24.12 -32.08
N VAL A 962 -44.46 24.77 -31.03
CA VAL A 962 -45.47 24.21 -30.11
C VAL A 962 -46.88 24.64 -30.55
N GLY A 963 -47.13 25.94 -30.71
CA GLY A 963 -48.48 26.52 -30.83
C GLY A 963 -49.37 25.94 -31.94
N ARG A 964 -48.85 25.69 -33.15
CA ARG A 964 -49.65 25.11 -34.25
C ARG A 964 -49.97 23.63 -34.08
N ARG A 965 -49.16 22.88 -33.33
CA ARG A 965 -49.26 21.42 -33.18
C ARG A 965 -49.96 21.01 -31.88
N TRP A 966 -49.82 21.82 -30.84
CA TRP A 966 -50.47 21.66 -29.54
C TRP A 966 -52.00 21.61 -29.71
N TRP A 967 -52.60 22.62 -30.36
CA TRP A 967 -54.06 22.69 -30.55
C TRP A 967 -54.63 21.58 -31.43
N ARG A 968 -53.94 21.23 -32.51
CA ARG A 968 -54.40 20.21 -33.46
C ARG A 968 -54.53 18.82 -32.83
N GLY A 969 -53.66 18.49 -31.87
CA GLY A 969 -53.76 17.22 -31.14
C GLY A 969 -54.80 17.23 -30.01
N SER A 970 -55.21 18.41 -29.52
CA SER A 970 -56.30 18.53 -28.54
C SER A 970 -57.68 18.32 -29.18
N GLU A 971 -57.86 18.75 -30.44
CA GLU A 971 -59.14 18.64 -31.18
C GLU A 971 -59.44 17.22 -31.68
N GLU A 972 -58.42 16.38 -31.92
CA GLU A 972 -58.56 15.00 -32.42
C GLU A 972 -58.74 13.94 -31.30
N GLY A 973 -58.87 14.35 -30.02
CA GLY A 973 -59.28 13.48 -28.91
C GLY A 973 -58.37 12.27 -28.62
N GLY A 974 -57.10 12.26 -29.03
CA GLY A 974 -56.33 11.02 -29.19
C GLY A 974 -54.92 10.89 -28.60
N ALA A 975 -54.25 11.94 -28.10
CA ALA A 975 -52.86 11.80 -27.61
C ALA A 975 -52.56 12.62 -26.35
N ASP A 976 -52.05 11.97 -25.29
CA ASP A 976 -51.54 12.62 -24.07
C ASP A 976 -50.31 13.48 -24.44
N GLN A 977 -50.47 14.81 -24.47
CA GLN A 977 -49.38 15.76 -24.70
C GLN A 977 -48.80 16.24 -23.36
N LYS A 978 -47.48 16.45 -23.30
CA LYS A 978 -46.79 16.88 -22.07
C LYS A 978 -45.70 17.91 -22.37
N ILE A 979 -45.59 18.95 -21.53
CA ILE A 979 -44.54 19.95 -21.62
C ILE A 979 -43.66 19.86 -20.37
N ILE A 980 -42.35 19.81 -20.58
CA ILE A 980 -41.35 19.70 -19.51
C ILE A 980 -40.31 20.80 -19.69
N VAL A 981 -39.99 21.52 -18.62
CA VAL A 981 -38.96 22.57 -18.61
C VAL A 981 -37.86 22.20 -17.62
N CYS A 982 -36.60 22.32 -18.03
CA CYS A 982 -35.44 21.98 -17.21
C CYS A 982 -34.25 22.88 -17.57
N GLY A 983 -33.85 23.76 -16.66
CA GLY A 983 -32.69 24.64 -16.84
C GLY A 983 -32.60 25.70 -15.76
N PRO A 984 -31.62 26.62 -15.82
CA PRO A 984 -31.43 27.61 -14.76
C PRO A 984 -32.69 28.44 -14.49
N GLY A 985 -32.95 28.86 -13.25
CA GLY A 985 -34.22 29.52 -12.89
C GLY A 985 -34.62 30.75 -13.72
N ARG A 986 -33.66 31.49 -14.30
CA ARG A 986 -33.97 32.56 -15.27
C ARG A 986 -34.53 32.01 -16.58
N PHE A 987 -33.96 30.92 -17.08
CA PHE A 987 -34.46 30.23 -18.28
C PHE A 987 -35.84 29.61 -18.03
N GLU A 988 -36.07 29.02 -16.85
CA GLU A 988 -37.39 28.51 -16.48
C GLU A 988 -38.45 29.62 -16.52
N GLY A 989 -38.17 30.78 -15.90
CA GLY A 989 -39.05 31.94 -15.97
C GLY A 989 -39.34 32.40 -17.40
N ASP A 990 -38.30 32.60 -18.21
CA ASP A 990 -38.44 33.02 -19.61
C ASP A 990 -39.32 32.04 -20.43
N MET A 991 -39.20 30.72 -20.17
CA MET A 991 -39.99 29.69 -20.88
C MET A 991 -41.43 29.61 -20.38
N MET A 992 -41.67 29.78 -19.09
CA MET A 992 -43.04 29.83 -18.54
C MET A 992 -43.82 31.02 -19.08
N ASP A 993 -43.18 32.20 -19.17
CA ASP A 993 -43.78 33.39 -19.76
C ASP A 993 -44.12 33.16 -21.24
N ALA A 994 -43.17 32.63 -22.01
CA ALA A 994 -43.38 32.33 -23.44
C ALA A 994 -44.49 31.29 -23.69
N LEU A 995 -44.59 30.27 -22.83
CA LEU A 995 -45.65 29.25 -22.91
C LEU A 995 -47.03 29.82 -22.55
N GLY A 996 -47.10 30.65 -21.51
CA GLY A 996 -48.33 31.36 -21.12
C GLY A 996 -48.83 32.30 -22.22
N GLU A 997 -47.93 33.07 -22.85
CA GLU A 997 -48.25 33.92 -23.99
C GLU A 997 -48.76 33.13 -25.21
N CYS A 998 -48.31 31.87 -25.37
CA CYS A 998 -48.80 30.97 -26.41
C CYS A 998 -50.17 30.33 -26.09
N GLY A 999 -50.76 30.61 -24.92
CA GLY A 999 -52.05 30.07 -24.50
C GLY A 999 -51.99 28.66 -23.93
N VAL A 1000 -50.82 28.20 -23.48
CA VAL A 1000 -50.68 26.93 -22.75
C VAL A 1000 -51.07 27.15 -21.29
N GLU A 1001 -51.95 26.31 -20.76
CA GLU A 1001 -52.26 26.29 -19.33
C GLU A 1001 -51.02 25.89 -18.53
N LEU A 1002 -50.53 26.78 -17.67
CA LEU A 1002 -49.28 26.59 -16.94
C LEU A 1002 -49.32 25.39 -15.98
N ASP A 1003 -50.51 24.97 -15.53
CA ASP A 1003 -50.71 23.78 -14.69
C ASP A 1003 -50.34 22.46 -15.41
N LEU A 1004 -50.27 22.48 -16.74
CA LEU A 1004 -49.87 21.33 -17.57
C LEU A 1004 -48.35 21.29 -17.84
N VAL A 1005 -47.62 22.31 -17.39
CA VAL A 1005 -46.16 22.41 -17.56
C VAL A 1005 -45.45 21.85 -16.34
N GLU A 1006 -44.69 20.77 -16.53
CA GLU A 1006 -43.87 20.19 -15.46
C GLU A 1006 -42.47 20.83 -15.48
N VAL A 1007 -42.18 21.68 -14.49
CA VAL A 1007 -40.83 22.20 -14.27
C VAL A 1007 -40.05 21.21 -13.43
N LEU A 1008 -38.95 20.69 -13.98
CA LEU A 1008 -38.06 19.81 -13.24
C LEU A 1008 -37.28 20.63 -12.20
N PRO A 1009 -37.15 20.13 -10.96
CA PRO A 1009 -36.43 20.83 -9.92
C PRO A 1009 -35.00 21.24 -10.34
N PRO A 1010 -34.52 22.42 -9.90
CA PRO A 1010 -33.24 22.98 -10.34
C PRO A 1010 -32.02 22.19 -9.87
N ASP A 1011 -32.22 21.23 -8.96
CA ASP A 1011 -31.19 20.33 -8.48
C ASP A 1011 -30.90 19.19 -9.47
N ARG A 1012 -31.79 18.89 -10.44
CA ARG A 1012 -31.64 17.76 -11.39
C ARG A 1012 -30.65 18.02 -12.52
N PHE A 1013 -30.15 19.24 -12.64
CA PHE A 1013 -29.10 19.64 -13.58
C PHE A 1013 -28.01 20.44 -12.86
N VAL A 1014 -26.75 20.17 -13.19
CA VAL A 1014 -25.60 21.01 -12.81
C VAL A 1014 -24.71 21.15 -14.01
#